data_AF-A0AAV8HZC6-F1
#
_entry.id   AF-A0AAV8HZC6-F1
#
_cell.length_a   1.000
_cell.length_b   1.000
_cell.length_c   1.000
_cell.angle_alpha   90.00
_cell.angle_beta   90.00
_cell.angle_gamma   90.00
#
_symmetry.space_group_name_H-M   'P 1'
#
loop_
_entity.id
_entity.type
_entity.pdbx_description
1 polymer ?
#
loop_
_entity_poly.entity_id
_entity_poly.type
_entity_poly.pdbx_seq_one_letter_code
_entity_poly.pdbx_strand_id
1 'polypeptide(L)'
;MTSVAMRRRSDPSAAAPPLSNGVSTTVSHSTVVGATSDLSLDRQDFVTLSTAISNGDDVGPFVRRAFASGRPDSLLHHLRLFSRAKESEIEELCKAHYSDFIRAVDDLRSLLCDVDDLKTSLSDTNRLLQSTGVPLLNSLDSFLYAKSLSNNLSLALNSARRCVKLLTICARANYHLGNNNLYLVLRAVDEIDQEVVKDAAAVPLPALRRMLVCYIPAIRGYAEKKISKEFSDWMVQVRAASRHLGQVAISRASAQRQRDEELNSTRSGAESLYSLDADSDPDDIAAAAASAPDAASAAGFDLTPLYRAHHTHTTLGLEDRFKKYYFENRKLQLTSDFQVSSMTPFLESHQTFLAQIAGFFIIEDRILRTGGGLVSRADVDSLWDAAVAKMVAVLEDQFSRMQTANHLLLIKDYVGLFGTTLRRYGYAVGPLMDVLAKHRDKYHDLLLADCKRQVTEALAADKFEQMMMKKEYEYSMNVLAFQIQTSDIIPAFPYVAPFSSTVPDLCRIVRSFIEDSVSFLSHGGQIEIFPTVKKYLERLLVEVIDGSIVRLVDTGGLNWSQAMHVAANMAVMERACDFFYLHAAQLSGVRRPGHTSSHKDFPLKRSRDASEVLLLKLLCNKIDDFVDNNADSINWMADDVVNGTGNGVELGNEYANEVYIYLDTLVETAKHILPAPVLLRVFYGVLSHVSDQVIGLFLSDSVKRFNINAVIGIDVDLRHFEDFTDGLVPLFADNPDELSGGEEPRSALTEARQMVNLLMSNNPENFLNPVIRERSYNKLDYKKVVSISEKFRDSSDRLFGTFSTIGTRRGEKANPSKRKGLESLIKRLKDVS
;
A
#
# COMPACT_ATOMS: atom_id res chain seq x y z
N MET A 1 -59.78 22.44 -25.29
CA MET A 1 -60.65 22.03 -26.40
C MET A 1 -62.10 22.15 -25.97
N THR A 2 -62.74 23.28 -26.32
CA THR A 2 -64.18 23.44 -26.61
C THR A 2 -64.38 24.93 -26.93
N SER A 3 -64.61 25.24 -28.20
CA SER A 3 -65.12 26.54 -28.64
C SER A 3 -66.11 26.28 -29.77
N VAL A 4 -67.39 26.48 -29.48
CA VAL A 4 -68.47 26.48 -30.46
C VAL A 4 -68.70 27.93 -30.88
N ALA A 5 -68.77 28.10 -32.19
CA ALA A 5 -68.65 29.35 -32.91
C ALA A 5 -69.92 30.21 -32.91
N MET A 6 -69.66 31.52 -32.98
CA MET A 6 -70.56 32.59 -33.40
C MET A 6 -71.34 32.27 -34.69
N ARG A 7 -72.57 32.80 -34.79
CA ARG A 7 -73.08 33.40 -36.03
C ARG A 7 -73.92 34.65 -35.73
N ARG A 8 -73.49 35.78 -36.33
CA ARG A 8 -74.23 37.03 -36.56
C ARG A 8 -74.97 36.92 -37.90
N ARG A 9 -76.14 37.56 -38.06
CA ARG A 9 -76.35 38.80 -38.83
C ARG A 9 -77.83 39.12 -39.04
N SER A 10 -78.05 40.41 -39.24
CA SER A 10 -79.26 41.22 -39.22
C SER A 10 -79.82 41.54 -40.62
N ASP A 11 -81.05 42.08 -40.58
CA ASP A 11 -81.75 43.00 -41.50
C ASP A 11 -82.52 42.48 -42.72
N PRO A 12 -83.72 43.06 -42.95
CA PRO A 12 -84.21 43.36 -44.28
C PRO A 12 -84.56 44.85 -44.50
N SER A 13 -84.43 45.24 -45.77
CA SER A 13 -84.48 46.57 -46.38
C SER A 13 -85.88 47.09 -46.68
N ALA A 14 -86.01 48.42 -46.71
CA ALA A 14 -87.13 49.19 -47.26
C ALA A 14 -87.07 49.33 -48.79
N ALA A 15 -88.23 49.59 -49.44
CA ALA A 15 -88.37 50.32 -50.72
C ALA A 15 -89.84 50.69 -51.00
N ALA A 16 -90.08 51.91 -51.51
CA ALA A 16 -91.34 52.45 -52.03
C ALA A 16 -91.14 52.94 -53.50
N PRO A 17 -92.21 53.14 -54.32
CA PRO A 17 -92.12 53.46 -55.76
C PRO A 17 -92.48 54.93 -56.14
N PRO A 18 -92.43 55.33 -57.44
CA PRO A 18 -92.58 56.75 -57.87
C PRO A 18 -93.77 57.10 -58.83
N LEU A 19 -94.18 58.40 -58.77
CA LEU A 19 -94.57 59.44 -59.78
C LEU A 19 -95.67 59.28 -60.91
N SER A 20 -96.68 60.17 -60.81
CA SER A 20 -97.25 61.21 -61.74
C SER A 20 -98.10 60.95 -63.04
N ASN A 21 -99.17 61.79 -63.14
CA ASN A 21 -99.80 62.52 -64.29
C ASN A 21 -101.04 61.98 -65.08
N GLY A 22 -102.05 62.87 -65.29
CA GLY A 22 -102.91 62.91 -66.51
C GLY A 22 -104.41 63.30 -66.33
N VAL A 23 -104.87 64.34 -67.06
CA VAL A 23 -106.21 65.00 -67.06
C VAL A 23 -107.10 64.54 -68.24
N SER A 24 -108.45 64.62 -68.14
CA SER A 24 -109.36 65.04 -69.26
C SER A 24 -110.83 65.30 -68.86
N THR A 25 -111.41 66.33 -69.48
CA THR A 25 -112.76 66.94 -69.38
C THR A 25 -113.67 66.50 -70.54
N THR A 26 -115.00 66.50 -70.38
CA THR A 26 -115.99 66.75 -71.47
C THR A 26 -117.36 67.26 -70.95
N VAL A 27 -118.01 68.05 -71.81
CA VAL A 27 -119.15 69.00 -71.68
C VAL A 27 -120.45 68.43 -72.30
N SER A 28 -121.67 68.90 -71.92
CA SER A 28 -122.71 69.42 -72.87
C SER A 28 -124.18 69.60 -72.36
N HIS A 29 -124.69 70.83 -72.53
CA HIS A 29 -125.94 71.34 -73.19
C HIS A 29 -127.40 71.13 -72.68
N SER A 30 -128.03 72.30 -72.34
CA SER A 30 -129.30 72.94 -72.81
C SER A 30 -130.57 72.11 -73.08
N THR A 31 -131.82 72.57 -72.82
CA THR A 31 -132.50 73.69 -73.53
C THR A 31 -133.88 74.06 -72.90
N VAL A 32 -134.25 75.31 -73.15
CA VAL A 32 -135.39 76.18 -72.76
C VAL A 32 -136.71 75.89 -73.51
N VAL A 33 -137.86 76.38 -72.98
CA VAL A 33 -138.97 77.21 -73.60
C VAL A 33 -140.11 77.27 -72.55
N GLY A 34 -140.74 78.37 -72.10
CA GLY A 34 -141.18 79.67 -72.66
C GLY A 34 -142.72 79.75 -72.50
N ALA A 35 -143.49 80.85 -72.46
CA ALA A 35 -143.37 82.28 -72.17
C ALA A 35 -144.81 82.87 -72.21
N THR A 36 -145.03 84.06 -71.64
CA THR A 36 -146.28 84.86 -71.58
C THR A 36 -146.41 85.86 -72.75
N SER A 37 -147.60 86.39 -73.07
CA SER A 37 -147.87 87.32 -74.20
C SER A 37 -147.99 88.82 -73.80
N ASP A 38 -147.25 89.68 -74.54
CA ASP A 38 -147.32 91.17 -74.70
C ASP A 38 -146.53 92.18 -73.82
N LEU A 39 -145.49 91.74 -73.09
CA LEU A 39 -144.47 92.62 -72.48
C LEU A 39 -143.32 93.00 -73.47
N SER A 40 -143.60 93.20 -74.76
CA SER A 40 -142.61 93.11 -75.85
C SER A 40 -141.76 94.37 -76.14
N LEU A 41 -142.17 95.59 -75.75
CA LEU A 41 -141.42 96.82 -76.07
C LEU A 41 -140.36 97.23 -75.01
N ASP A 42 -140.65 97.13 -73.71
CA ASP A 42 -139.66 97.42 -72.64
C ASP A 42 -138.51 96.38 -72.61
N ARG A 43 -138.75 95.18 -73.12
CA ARG A 43 -137.79 94.06 -73.09
C ARG A 43 -136.67 94.21 -74.12
N GLN A 44 -136.94 94.87 -75.25
CA GLN A 44 -135.95 95.14 -76.29
C GLN A 44 -134.91 96.15 -75.79
N ASP A 45 -135.38 97.24 -75.14
CA ASP A 45 -134.53 98.29 -74.57
C ASP A 45 -133.64 97.74 -73.42
N PHE A 46 -134.19 96.85 -72.59
CA PHE A 46 -133.42 96.13 -71.56
C PHE A 46 -132.30 95.25 -72.15
N VAL A 47 -132.58 94.50 -73.20
CA VAL A 47 -131.61 93.59 -73.83
C VAL A 47 -130.46 94.38 -74.47
N THR A 48 -130.74 95.51 -75.13
CA THR A 48 -129.71 96.39 -75.69
C THR A 48 -128.84 97.05 -74.62
N LEU A 49 -129.42 97.45 -73.47
CA LEU A 49 -128.65 97.99 -72.36
C LEU A 49 -127.78 96.91 -71.68
N SER A 50 -128.33 95.72 -71.47
CA SER A 50 -127.65 94.57 -70.86
C SER A 50 -126.45 94.08 -71.68
N THR A 51 -126.56 94.09 -73.02
CA THR A 51 -125.45 93.74 -73.93
C THR A 51 -124.37 94.83 -73.96
N ALA A 52 -124.74 96.11 -73.98
CA ALA A 52 -123.76 97.21 -73.94
C ALA A 52 -122.93 97.21 -72.64
N ILE A 53 -123.56 96.94 -71.48
CA ILE A 53 -122.87 96.88 -70.17
C ILE A 53 -121.99 95.63 -70.05
N SER A 54 -122.42 94.49 -70.59
CA SER A 54 -121.61 93.25 -70.56
C SER A 54 -120.36 93.34 -71.45
N ASN A 55 -120.40 94.17 -72.50
CA ASN A 55 -119.29 94.38 -73.44
C ASN A 55 -118.43 95.63 -73.15
N GLY A 56 -118.92 96.58 -72.32
CA GLY A 56 -118.16 97.75 -71.86
C GLY A 56 -118.31 99.04 -72.66
N ASP A 57 -119.41 99.23 -73.42
CA ASP A 57 -119.64 100.41 -74.29
C ASP A 57 -120.22 101.66 -73.56
N ASP A 58 -120.11 102.86 -74.16
CA ASP A 58 -120.54 104.15 -73.55
C ASP A 58 -122.06 104.31 -73.45
N VAL A 59 -122.53 104.50 -72.21
CA VAL A 59 -123.94 104.52 -71.80
C VAL A 59 -124.57 105.91 -71.90
N GLY A 60 -123.78 106.95 -72.18
CA GLY A 60 -124.23 108.35 -72.29
C GLY A 60 -125.41 108.63 -73.25
N PRO A 61 -125.56 107.94 -74.40
CA PRO A 61 -126.71 108.13 -75.30
C PRO A 61 -128.04 107.64 -74.72
N PHE A 62 -128.01 106.57 -73.92
CA PHE A 62 -129.20 105.99 -73.29
C PHE A 62 -129.70 106.85 -72.13
N VAL A 63 -128.77 107.44 -71.36
CA VAL A 63 -129.11 108.41 -70.30
C VAL A 63 -129.73 109.67 -70.92
N ARG A 64 -129.14 110.23 -72.00
CA ARG A 64 -129.68 111.42 -72.67
C ARG A 64 -131.07 111.19 -73.29
N ARG A 65 -131.31 110.02 -73.90
CA ARG A 65 -132.62 109.66 -74.46
C ARG A 65 -133.69 109.53 -73.38
N ALA A 66 -133.36 108.91 -72.24
CA ALA A 66 -134.29 108.71 -71.12
C ALA A 66 -134.74 110.02 -70.44
N PHE A 67 -133.84 111.00 -70.31
CA PHE A 67 -134.18 112.32 -69.77
C PHE A 67 -134.98 113.19 -70.76
N ALA A 68 -134.72 113.10 -72.07
CA ALA A 68 -135.46 113.84 -73.09
C ALA A 68 -136.91 113.34 -73.27
N SER A 69 -137.17 112.05 -73.05
CA SER A 69 -138.51 111.44 -73.07
C SER A 69 -139.28 111.55 -71.75
N GLY A 70 -138.76 112.29 -70.77
CA GLY A 70 -139.42 112.55 -69.49
C GLY A 70 -139.60 111.32 -68.59
N ARG A 71 -138.82 110.24 -68.79
CA ARG A 71 -138.96 108.99 -68.01
C ARG A 71 -137.58 108.39 -67.61
N PRO A 72 -136.90 108.96 -66.59
CA PRO A 72 -135.64 108.43 -66.09
C PRO A 72 -135.78 107.15 -65.24
N ASP A 73 -136.95 106.86 -64.67
CA ASP A 73 -137.15 105.72 -63.77
C ASP A 73 -137.09 104.33 -64.45
N SER A 74 -137.45 104.24 -65.74
CA SER A 74 -137.37 102.98 -66.51
C SER A 74 -135.92 102.49 -66.68
N LEU A 75 -134.98 103.39 -66.91
CA LEU A 75 -133.55 103.06 -67.04
C LEU A 75 -132.97 102.51 -65.71
N LEU A 76 -133.37 103.10 -64.59
CA LEU A 76 -132.95 102.68 -63.25
C LEU A 76 -133.50 101.28 -62.90
N HIS A 77 -134.71 100.96 -63.37
CA HIS A 77 -135.29 99.62 -63.23
C HIS A 77 -134.51 98.56 -64.01
N HIS A 78 -134.12 98.88 -65.25
CA HIS A 78 -133.31 98.00 -66.10
C HIS A 78 -131.89 97.76 -65.52
N LEU A 79 -131.22 98.78 -64.98
CA LEU A 79 -129.91 98.59 -64.30
C LEU A 79 -130.02 97.69 -63.05
N ARG A 80 -131.09 97.83 -62.25
CA ARG A 80 -131.33 96.98 -61.07
C ARG A 80 -131.60 95.52 -61.42
N LEU A 81 -132.29 95.26 -62.53
CA LEU A 81 -132.52 93.90 -63.03
C LEU A 81 -131.23 93.22 -63.49
N PHE A 82 -130.33 93.97 -64.15
CA PHE A 82 -129.03 93.44 -64.56
C PHE A 82 -128.13 93.09 -63.37
N SER A 83 -128.08 93.94 -62.33
CA SER A 83 -127.34 93.67 -61.09
C SER A 83 -127.80 92.37 -60.42
N ARG A 84 -129.11 92.14 -60.32
CA ARG A 84 -129.68 90.92 -59.72
C ARG A 84 -129.36 89.66 -60.54
N ALA A 85 -129.32 89.76 -61.86
CA ALA A 85 -128.96 88.63 -62.73
C ALA A 85 -127.50 88.19 -62.50
N LYS A 86 -126.58 89.15 -62.31
CA LYS A 86 -125.18 88.82 -61.98
C LYS A 86 -124.98 88.32 -60.55
N GLU A 87 -125.74 88.82 -59.58
CA GLU A 87 -125.78 88.25 -58.23
C GLU A 87 -126.24 86.78 -58.25
N SER A 88 -127.25 86.45 -59.07
CA SER A 88 -127.72 85.07 -59.25
C SER A 88 -126.69 84.15 -59.91
N GLU A 89 -125.92 84.64 -60.88
CA GLU A 89 -124.88 83.85 -61.56
C GLU A 89 -123.72 83.50 -60.61
N ILE A 90 -123.35 84.44 -59.72
CA ILE A 90 -122.36 84.20 -58.67
C ILE A 90 -122.88 83.18 -57.64
N GLU A 91 -124.16 83.24 -57.27
CA GLU A 91 -124.76 82.27 -56.35
C GLU A 91 -124.76 80.83 -56.90
N GLU A 92 -125.01 80.62 -58.20
CA GLU A 92 -124.95 79.28 -58.79
C GLU A 92 -123.53 78.70 -58.83
N LEU A 93 -122.52 79.52 -59.16
CA LEU A 93 -121.11 79.10 -59.15
C LEU A 93 -120.64 78.75 -57.73
N CYS A 94 -121.04 79.53 -56.73
CA CYS A 94 -120.79 79.24 -55.32
C CYS A 94 -121.51 77.97 -54.84
N LYS A 95 -122.75 77.71 -55.31
CA LYS A 95 -123.47 76.46 -55.00
C LYS A 95 -122.83 75.22 -55.61
N ALA A 96 -122.29 75.32 -56.83
CA ALA A 96 -121.69 74.18 -57.53
C ALA A 96 -120.38 73.66 -56.90
N HIS A 97 -119.59 74.54 -56.26
CA HIS A 97 -118.26 74.18 -55.75
C HIS A 97 -118.11 74.19 -54.21
N TYR A 98 -119.17 74.50 -53.45
CA TYR A 98 -119.08 74.56 -51.97
C TYR A 98 -118.78 73.20 -51.32
N SER A 99 -119.28 72.10 -51.90
CA SER A 99 -119.10 70.75 -51.36
C SER A 99 -117.65 70.26 -51.45
N ASP A 100 -116.96 70.56 -52.54
CA ASP A 100 -115.59 70.11 -52.77
C ASP A 100 -114.60 70.90 -51.91
N PHE A 101 -114.87 72.19 -51.67
CA PHE A 101 -114.08 73.02 -50.76
C PHE A 101 -114.20 72.56 -49.30
N ILE A 102 -115.41 72.24 -48.82
CA ILE A 102 -115.60 71.71 -47.46
C ILE A 102 -114.88 70.37 -47.31
N ARG A 103 -114.97 69.47 -48.30
CA ARG A 103 -114.30 68.17 -48.25
C ARG A 103 -112.78 68.30 -48.16
N ALA A 104 -112.17 69.22 -48.92
CA ALA A 104 -110.73 69.47 -48.85
C ALA A 104 -110.29 70.08 -47.50
N VAL A 105 -111.12 70.92 -46.89
CA VAL A 105 -110.87 71.50 -45.56
C VAL A 105 -111.01 70.44 -44.46
N ASP A 106 -112.01 69.55 -44.55
CA ASP A 106 -112.19 68.44 -43.61
C ASP A 106 -111.06 67.41 -43.73
N ASP A 107 -110.60 67.08 -44.94
CA ASP A 107 -109.44 66.20 -45.15
C ASP A 107 -108.15 66.81 -44.55
N LEU A 108 -107.93 68.12 -44.71
CA LEU A 108 -106.81 68.84 -44.07
C LEU A 108 -106.90 68.83 -42.54
N ARG A 109 -108.11 68.95 -41.99
CA ARG A 109 -108.35 68.88 -40.55
C ARG A 109 -108.13 67.47 -40.01
N SER A 110 -108.54 66.44 -40.74
CA SER A 110 -108.24 65.04 -40.40
C SER A 110 -106.74 64.78 -40.41
N LEU A 111 -106.02 65.26 -41.44
CA LEU A 111 -104.57 65.14 -41.52
C LEU A 111 -103.85 65.86 -40.37
N LEU A 112 -104.36 67.01 -39.93
CA LEU A 112 -103.86 67.72 -38.75
C LEU A 112 -104.07 66.91 -37.46
N CYS A 113 -105.25 66.28 -37.30
CA CYS A 113 -105.51 65.37 -36.19
C CYS A 113 -104.58 64.15 -36.22
N ASP A 114 -104.41 63.51 -37.38
CA ASP A 114 -103.51 62.36 -37.55
C ASP A 114 -102.04 62.74 -37.26
N VAL A 115 -101.63 63.97 -37.63
CA VAL A 115 -100.29 64.50 -37.33
C VAL A 115 -100.10 64.77 -35.84
N ASP A 116 -101.12 65.30 -35.15
CA ASP A 116 -101.07 65.50 -33.69
C ASP A 116 -101.10 64.15 -32.94
N ASP A 117 -101.85 63.16 -33.42
CA ASP A 117 -101.85 61.79 -32.89
C ASP A 117 -100.50 61.10 -33.11
N LEU A 118 -99.88 61.29 -34.28
CA LEU A 118 -98.52 60.79 -34.54
C LEU A 118 -97.49 61.50 -33.65
N LYS A 119 -97.62 62.81 -33.45
CA LYS A 119 -96.72 63.60 -32.60
C LYS A 119 -96.82 63.19 -31.13
N THR A 120 -98.03 62.95 -30.64
CA THR A 120 -98.24 62.44 -29.27
C THR A 120 -97.69 61.03 -29.13
N SER A 121 -97.96 60.13 -30.09
CA SER A 121 -97.38 58.78 -30.10
C SER A 121 -95.85 58.78 -30.16
N LEU A 122 -95.24 59.66 -30.96
CA LEU A 122 -93.78 59.82 -31.05
C LEU A 122 -93.21 60.39 -29.74
N SER A 123 -93.90 61.35 -29.13
CA SER A 123 -93.53 61.90 -27.83
C SER A 123 -93.62 60.84 -26.73
N ASP A 124 -94.66 60.01 -26.73
CA ASP A 124 -94.87 58.96 -25.73
C ASP A 124 -93.89 57.81 -25.89
N THR A 125 -93.60 57.38 -27.12
CA THR A 125 -92.56 56.38 -27.40
C THR A 125 -91.16 56.91 -27.07
N ASN A 126 -90.87 58.18 -27.36
CA ASN A 126 -89.62 58.81 -26.94
C ASN A 126 -89.54 58.92 -25.41
N ARG A 127 -90.65 59.26 -24.73
CA ARG A 127 -90.70 59.32 -23.26
C ARG A 127 -90.53 57.94 -22.64
N LEU A 128 -91.09 56.90 -23.24
CA LEU A 128 -90.91 55.50 -22.83
C LEU A 128 -89.47 55.01 -23.09
N LEU A 129 -88.87 55.38 -24.22
CA LEU A 129 -87.48 55.06 -24.55
C LEU A 129 -86.51 55.77 -23.59
N GLN A 130 -86.76 57.02 -23.25
CA GLN A 130 -85.94 57.75 -22.29
C GLN A 130 -86.14 57.21 -20.86
N SER A 131 -87.38 56.89 -20.47
CA SER A 131 -87.67 56.35 -19.13
C SER A 131 -87.12 54.95 -18.91
N THR A 132 -86.90 54.17 -19.97
CA THR A 132 -86.29 52.83 -19.89
C THR A 132 -84.78 52.84 -20.21
N GLY A 133 -84.36 53.64 -21.18
CA GLY A 133 -82.99 53.73 -21.67
C GLY A 133 -82.03 54.44 -20.71
N VAL A 134 -82.46 55.54 -20.07
CA VAL A 134 -81.60 56.28 -19.12
C VAL A 134 -81.27 55.44 -17.88
N PRO A 135 -82.23 54.77 -17.21
CA PRO A 135 -81.90 53.87 -16.11
C PRO A 135 -81.03 52.68 -16.53
N LEU A 136 -81.25 52.14 -17.73
CA LEU A 136 -80.44 51.03 -18.26
C LEU A 136 -78.99 51.45 -18.55
N LEU A 137 -78.77 52.65 -19.11
CA LEU A 137 -77.44 53.21 -19.32
C LEU A 137 -76.72 53.46 -17.99
N ASN A 138 -77.42 54.06 -17.01
CA ASN A 138 -76.85 54.25 -15.66
C ASN A 138 -76.51 52.90 -14.99
N SER A 139 -77.34 51.88 -15.21
CA SER A 139 -77.06 50.51 -14.74
C SER A 139 -75.87 49.88 -15.46
N LEU A 140 -75.72 50.10 -16.77
CA LEU A 140 -74.58 49.64 -17.56
C LEU A 140 -73.28 50.32 -17.15
N ASP A 141 -73.29 51.64 -16.93
CA ASP A 141 -72.12 52.38 -16.44
C ASP A 141 -71.73 51.92 -15.03
N SER A 142 -72.72 51.71 -14.16
CA SER A 142 -72.51 51.12 -12.84
C SER A 142 -71.92 49.71 -12.93
N PHE A 143 -72.36 48.89 -13.90
CA PHE A 143 -71.83 47.56 -14.16
C PHE A 143 -70.40 47.60 -14.73
N LEU A 144 -70.10 48.51 -15.67
CA LEU A 144 -68.75 48.68 -16.22
C LEU A 144 -67.77 49.19 -15.17
N TYR A 145 -68.20 50.11 -14.31
CA TYR A 145 -67.44 50.56 -13.15
C TYR A 145 -67.21 49.41 -12.16
N ALA A 146 -68.26 48.64 -11.84
CA ALA A 146 -68.12 47.46 -10.98
C ALA A 146 -67.19 46.40 -11.59
N LYS A 147 -67.22 46.22 -12.92
CA LYS A 147 -66.34 45.28 -13.63
C LYS A 147 -64.89 45.76 -13.68
N SER A 148 -64.64 47.05 -13.89
CA SER A 148 -63.29 47.60 -13.82
C SER A 148 -62.73 47.53 -12.40
N LEU A 149 -63.55 47.83 -11.40
CA LEU A 149 -63.21 47.67 -9.98
C LEU A 149 -62.93 46.20 -9.65
N SER A 150 -63.76 45.27 -10.12
CA SER A 150 -63.56 43.82 -9.95
C SER A 150 -62.25 43.36 -10.58
N ASN A 151 -61.93 43.82 -11.79
CA ASN A 151 -60.65 43.53 -12.44
C ASN A 151 -59.47 44.09 -11.64
N ASN A 152 -59.54 45.36 -11.20
CA ASN A 152 -58.49 45.98 -10.39
C ASN A 152 -58.31 45.26 -9.04
N LEU A 153 -59.40 44.89 -8.38
CA LEU A 153 -59.38 44.08 -7.16
C LEU A 153 -58.78 42.69 -7.41
N SER A 154 -59.10 42.05 -8.52
CA SER A 154 -58.54 40.74 -8.88
C SER A 154 -57.03 40.81 -9.13
N LEU A 155 -56.54 41.86 -9.80
CA LEU A 155 -55.12 42.10 -10.01
C LEU A 155 -54.40 42.39 -8.67
N ALA A 156 -54.98 43.24 -7.83
CA ALA A 156 -54.46 43.54 -6.50
C ALA A 156 -54.39 42.27 -5.62
N LEU A 157 -55.44 41.46 -5.62
CA LEU A 157 -55.52 40.22 -4.85
C LEU A 157 -54.50 39.18 -5.34
N ASN A 158 -54.34 39.02 -6.65
CA ASN A 158 -53.31 38.15 -7.24
C ASN A 158 -51.89 38.63 -6.89
N SER A 159 -51.66 39.95 -6.93
CA SER A 159 -50.38 40.56 -6.55
C SER A 159 -50.08 40.33 -5.06
N ALA A 160 -51.08 40.48 -4.18
CA ALA A 160 -50.95 40.26 -2.75
C ALA A 160 -50.66 38.77 -2.43
N ARG A 161 -51.39 37.84 -3.08
CA ARG A 161 -51.14 36.39 -2.93
C ARG A 161 -49.72 36.00 -3.32
N ARG A 162 -49.18 36.57 -4.41
CA ARG A 162 -47.78 36.36 -4.82
C ARG A 162 -46.79 36.92 -3.81
N CYS A 163 -47.01 38.13 -3.30
CA CYS A 163 -46.18 38.71 -2.24
C CYS A 163 -46.18 37.86 -0.97
N VAL A 164 -47.35 37.36 -0.54
CA VAL A 164 -47.46 36.46 0.61
C VAL A 164 -46.65 35.19 0.37
N LYS A 165 -46.82 34.52 -0.78
CA LYS A 165 -46.05 33.33 -1.13
C LYS A 165 -44.53 33.58 -1.08
N LEU A 166 -44.06 34.66 -1.70
CA LEU A 166 -42.64 35.06 -1.67
C LEU A 166 -42.15 35.32 -0.24
N LEU A 167 -42.88 36.10 0.55
CA LEU A 167 -42.53 36.39 1.94
C LEU A 167 -42.53 35.14 2.83
N THR A 168 -43.44 34.19 2.59
CA THR A 168 -43.45 32.90 3.30
C THR A 168 -42.19 32.08 2.97
N ILE A 169 -41.75 32.06 1.71
CA ILE A 169 -40.51 31.36 1.33
C ILE A 169 -39.30 32.08 1.93
N CYS A 170 -39.27 33.42 1.94
CA CYS A 170 -38.22 34.20 2.62
C CYS A 170 -38.17 33.93 4.13
N ALA A 171 -39.33 33.85 4.79
CA ALA A 171 -39.41 33.52 6.21
C ALA A 171 -38.87 32.12 6.48
N ARG A 172 -39.17 31.15 5.61
CA ARG A 172 -38.61 29.79 5.68
C ARG A 172 -37.10 29.78 5.44
N ALA A 173 -36.60 30.55 4.47
CA ALA A 173 -35.16 30.70 4.24
C ALA A 173 -34.45 31.30 5.46
N ASN A 174 -35.02 32.33 6.09
CA ASN A 174 -34.49 32.93 7.32
C ASN A 174 -34.50 31.95 8.50
N TYR A 175 -35.57 31.15 8.65
CA TYR A 175 -35.63 30.10 9.66
C TYR A 175 -34.52 29.05 9.48
N HIS A 176 -34.31 28.56 8.25
CA HIS A 176 -33.23 27.62 7.96
C HIS A 176 -31.83 28.24 8.12
N LEU A 177 -31.68 29.54 7.84
CA LEU A 177 -30.43 30.28 8.04
C LEU A 177 -30.09 30.39 9.53
N GLY A 178 -31.09 30.66 10.38
CA GLY A 178 -30.95 30.66 11.84
C GLY A 178 -30.56 29.29 12.40
N ASN A 179 -31.12 28.21 11.85
CA ASN A 179 -30.81 26.83 12.25
C ASN A 179 -29.54 26.25 11.59
N ASN A 180 -28.79 27.06 10.84
CA ASN A 180 -27.60 26.65 10.10
C ASN A 180 -27.80 25.48 9.11
N ASN A 181 -28.99 25.32 8.54
CA ASN A 181 -29.28 24.27 7.55
C ASN A 181 -29.01 24.77 6.12
N LEU A 182 -27.72 24.88 5.75
CA LEU A 182 -27.26 25.51 4.51
C LEU A 182 -27.93 24.96 3.25
N TYR A 183 -28.13 23.64 3.15
CA TYR A 183 -28.81 23.03 2.01
C TYR A 183 -30.27 23.50 1.86
N LEU A 184 -31.04 23.49 2.95
CA LEU A 184 -32.43 23.93 2.94
C LEU A 184 -32.55 25.44 2.69
N VAL A 185 -31.56 26.23 3.13
CA VAL A 185 -31.44 27.64 2.77
C VAL A 185 -31.25 27.80 1.26
N LEU A 186 -30.28 27.10 0.67
CA LEU A 186 -30.01 27.19 -0.77
C LEU A 186 -31.21 26.75 -1.60
N ARG A 187 -31.87 25.65 -1.24
CA ARG A 187 -33.10 25.22 -1.92
C ARG A 187 -34.22 26.26 -1.82
N ALA A 188 -34.42 26.86 -0.65
CA ALA A 188 -35.41 27.93 -0.49
C ALA A 188 -35.03 29.18 -1.31
N VAL A 189 -33.73 29.50 -1.39
CA VAL A 189 -33.21 30.59 -2.22
C VAL A 189 -33.36 30.30 -3.71
N ASP A 190 -33.14 29.07 -4.16
CA ASP A 190 -33.35 28.64 -5.54
C ASP A 190 -34.83 28.67 -5.92
N GLU A 191 -35.74 28.30 -5.01
CA GLU A 191 -37.18 28.46 -5.19
C GLU A 191 -37.57 29.94 -5.34
N ILE A 192 -36.95 30.85 -4.57
CA ILE A 192 -37.15 32.30 -4.71
C ILE A 192 -36.59 32.77 -6.06
N ASP A 193 -35.38 32.34 -6.42
CA ASP A 193 -34.71 32.74 -7.65
C ASP A 193 -35.49 32.30 -8.88
N GLN A 194 -36.03 31.07 -8.89
CA GLN A 194 -36.92 30.61 -9.96
C GLN A 194 -38.21 31.43 -10.07
N GLU A 195 -38.83 31.81 -8.95
CA GLU A 195 -40.04 32.66 -8.98
C GLU A 195 -39.72 34.10 -9.42
N VAL A 196 -38.51 34.61 -9.12
CA VAL A 196 -38.05 35.94 -9.54
C VAL A 196 -37.62 35.97 -11.02
N VAL A 197 -37.00 34.89 -11.52
CA VAL A 197 -36.47 34.77 -12.89
C VAL A 197 -37.56 34.40 -13.89
N LYS A 198 -38.48 33.49 -13.55
CA LYS A 198 -39.53 33.03 -14.49
C LYS A 198 -40.55 34.12 -14.84
N ASP A 199 -40.82 35.06 -13.93
CA ASP A 199 -41.73 36.19 -14.17
C ASP A 199 -41.17 37.51 -13.64
N ALA A 200 -40.20 38.10 -14.35
CA ALA A 200 -39.58 39.39 -13.96
C ALA A 200 -40.57 40.57 -13.84
N ALA A 201 -41.76 40.46 -14.45
CA ALA A 201 -42.86 41.42 -14.37
C ALA A 201 -43.88 41.11 -13.24
N ALA A 202 -43.76 39.97 -12.55
CA ALA A 202 -44.74 39.50 -11.57
C ALA A 202 -44.47 39.92 -10.12
N VAL A 203 -43.27 40.42 -9.79
CA VAL A 203 -43.00 40.95 -8.45
C VAL A 203 -43.62 42.34 -8.33
N PRO A 204 -44.73 42.51 -7.57
CA PRO A 204 -45.51 43.75 -7.59
C PRO A 204 -44.79 44.93 -6.94
N LEU A 205 -43.77 44.66 -6.11
CA LEU A 205 -43.05 45.63 -5.30
C LEU A 205 -41.59 45.77 -5.77
N PRO A 206 -41.21 46.89 -6.41
CA PRO A 206 -39.84 47.14 -6.86
C PRO A 206 -38.80 47.14 -5.73
N ALA A 207 -39.20 47.50 -4.51
CA ALA A 207 -38.35 47.44 -3.32
C ALA A 207 -38.03 45.99 -2.92
N LEU A 208 -39.04 45.12 -2.91
CA LEU A 208 -38.89 43.69 -2.62
C LEU A 208 -37.97 43.03 -3.67
N ARG A 209 -38.16 43.36 -4.95
CA ARG A 209 -37.31 42.85 -6.04
C ARG A 209 -35.85 43.27 -5.87
N ARG A 210 -35.57 44.55 -5.60
CA ARG A 210 -34.20 45.06 -5.37
C ARG A 210 -33.54 44.38 -4.18
N MET A 211 -34.29 44.19 -3.09
CA MET A 211 -33.81 43.43 -1.94
C MET A 211 -33.44 41.99 -2.35
N LEU A 212 -34.35 41.23 -2.97
CA LEU A 212 -34.09 39.84 -3.34
C LEU A 212 -32.90 39.68 -4.28
N VAL A 213 -32.77 40.54 -5.30
CA VAL A 213 -31.65 40.51 -6.26
C VAL A 213 -30.30 40.76 -5.58
N CYS A 214 -30.25 41.60 -4.54
CA CYS A 214 -29.01 41.84 -3.78
C CYS A 214 -28.72 40.73 -2.75
N TYR A 215 -29.74 40.25 -2.03
CA TYR A 215 -29.55 39.31 -0.92
C TYR A 215 -29.36 37.86 -1.38
N ILE A 216 -29.92 37.43 -2.52
CA ILE A 216 -29.75 36.06 -3.04
C ILE A 216 -28.26 35.74 -3.30
N PRO A 217 -27.48 36.54 -4.05
CA PRO A 217 -26.04 36.33 -4.20
C PRO A 217 -25.28 36.44 -2.88
N ALA A 218 -25.69 37.34 -1.99
CA ALA A 218 -25.05 37.50 -0.68
C ALA A 218 -25.22 36.26 0.22
N ILE A 219 -26.41 35.63 0.20
CA ILE A 219 -26.69 34.39 0.94
C ILE A 219 -25.92 33.21 0.33
N ARG A 220 -25.88 33.09 -1.01
CA ARG A 220 -25.06 32.06 -1.68
C ARG A 220 -23.57 32.21 -1.33
N GLY A 221 -23.05 33.43 -1.37
CA GLY A 221 -21.66 33.72 -0.97
C GLY A 221 -21.40 33.49 0.52
N TYR A 222 -22.37 33.77 1.40
CA TYR A 222 -22.27 33.44 2.82
C TYR A 222 -22.23 31.92 3.04
N ALA A 223 -23.09 31.17 2.35
CA ALA A 223 -23.11 29.70 2.42
C ALA A 223 -21.78 29.10 1.94
N GLU A 224 -21.25 29.57 0.80
CA GLU A 224 -19.93 29.14 0.27
C GLU A 224 -18.80 29.42 1.28
N LYS A 225 -18.73 30.64 1.84
CA LYS A 225 -17.70 31.00 2.83
C LYS A 225 -17.81 30.17 4.10
N LYS A 226 -19.03 29.96 4.61
CA LYS A 226 -19.26 29.21 5.83
C LYS A 226 -18.89 27.75 5.67
N ILE A 227 -19.34 27.12 4.58
CA ILE A 227 -19.04 25.70 4.33
C ILE A 227 -17.56 25.48 4.00
N SER A 228 -16.91 26.45 3.33
CA SER A 228 -15.46 26.41 3.08
C SER A 228 -14.66 26.49 4.39
N LYS A 229 -15.12 27.28 5.36
CA LYS A 229 -14.52 27.32 6.70
C LYS A 229 -14.72 26.00 7.45
N GLU A 230 -15.95 25.48 7.50
CA GLU A 230 -16.25 24.18 8.13
C GLU A 230 -15.41 23.05 7.51
N PHE A 231 -15.23 23.06 6.18
CA PHE A 231 -14.35 22.12 5.48
C PHE A 231 -12.87 22.30 5.84
N SER A 232 -12.38 23.54 5.91
CA SER A 232 -10.99 23.84 6.29
C SER A 232 -10.68 23.39 7.72
N ASP A 233 -11.61 23.63 8.65
CA ASP A 233 -11.50 23.18 10.03
C ASP A 233 -11.49 21.63 10.10
N TRP A 234 -12.34 20.98 9.32
CA TRP A 234 -12.36 19.52 9.18
C TRP A 234 -11.04 18.97 8.62
N MET A 235 -10.43 19.62 7.62
CA MET A 235 -9.14 19.21 7.05
C MET A 235 -8.00 19.18 8.08
N VAL A 236 -8.03 20.10 9.06
CA VAL A 236 -7.06 20.13 10.17
C VAL A 236 -7.33 18.98 11.15
N GLN A 237 -8.59 18.78 11.52
CA GLN A 237 -8.99 17.72 12.45
C GLN A 237 -8.67 16.33 11.89
N VAL A 238 -8.97 16.09 10.62
CA VAL A 238 -8.71 14.80 9.97
C VAL A 238 -7.23 14.53 9.81
N ARG A 239 -6.40 15.55 9.52
CA ARG A 239 -4.94 15.39 9.51
C ARG A 239 -4.40 14.97 10.87
N ALA A 240 -4.91 15.54 11.97
CA ALA A 240 -4.53 15.15 13.33
C ALA A 240 -5.00 13.74 13.70
N ALA A 241 -6.22 13.36 13.29
CA ALA A 241 -6.79 12.04 13.53
C ALA A 241 -6.11 10.93 12.71
N SER A 242 -5.52 11.27 11.55
CA SER A 242 -4.87 10.33 10.63
C SER A 242 -3.81 9.49 11.37
N ARG A 243 -2.90 10.12 12.12
CA ARG A 243 -1.86 9.41 12.86
C ARG A 243 -2.40 8.32 13.77
N HIS A 244 -3.40 8.66 14.58
CA HIS A 244 -4.00 7.72 15.52
C HIS A 244 -4.69 6.58 14.79
N LEU A 245 -5.40 6.87 13.70
CA LEU A 245 -6.07 5.86 12.89
C LEU A 245 -5.07 4.87 12.29
N GLY A 246 -3.97 5.37 11.72
CA GLY A 246 -2.91 4.52 11.18
C GLY A 246 -2.22 3.70 12.27
N GLN A 247 -1.96 4.28 13.44
CA GLN A 247 -1.36 3.55 14.57
C GLN A 247 -2.26 2.41 15.05
N VAL A 248 -3.57 2.63 15.18
CA VAL A 248 -4.54 1.59 15.54
C VAL A 248 -4.66 0.53 14.45
N ALA A 249 -4.58 0.91 13.18
CA ALA A 249 -4.64 -0.05 12.07
C ALA A 249 -3.38 -0.94 12.00
N ILE A 250 -2.21 -0.36 12.24
CA ILE A 250 -0.93 -1.09 12.28
C ILE A 250 -0.85 -1.98 13.52
N SER A 251 -1.29 -1.50 14.69
CA SER A 251 -1.29 -2.32 15.92
C SER A 251 -2.25 -3.51 15.84
N ARG A 252 -3.32 -3.41 15.06
CA ARG A 252 -4.18 -4.57 14.74
C ARG A 252 -3.49 -5.57 13.84
N ALA A 253 -2.74 -5.10 12.84
CA ALA A 253 -1.94 -5.99 11.99
C ALA A 253 -0.86 -6.71 12.82
N SER A 254 -0.24 -6.02 13.79
CA SER A 254 0.73 -6.67 14.70
C SER A 254 0.08 -7.68 15.62
N ALA A 255 -1.07 -7.35 16.23
CA ALA A 255 -1.82 -8.29 17.08
C ALA A 255 -2.37 -9.49 16.31
N GLN A 256 -2.61 -9.36 15.00
CA GLN A 256 -2.96 -10.49 14.15
C GLN A 256 -1.74 -11.36 13.85
N ARG A 257 -0.61 -10.76 13.47
CA ARG A 257 0.64 -11.48 13.25
C ARG A 257 1.05 -12.31 14.47
N GLN A 258 0.94 -11.74 15.68
CA GLN A 258 1.22 -12.45 16.94
C GLN A 258 0.31 -13.68 17.13
N ARG A 259 -1.00 -13.54 16.87
CA ARG A 259 -1.94 -14.67 16.92
C ARG A 259 -1.62 -15.75 15.89
N ASP A 260 -1.24 -15.35 14.67
CA ASP A 260 -0.86 -16.29 13.61
C ASP A 260 0.44 -17.05 13.98
N GLU A 261 1.41 -16.37 14.60
CA GLU A 261 2.64 -16.97 15.14
C GLU A 261 2.35 -17.95 16.31
N GLU A 262 1.44 -17.60 17.23
CA GLU A 262 0.98 -18.48 18.32
C GLU A 262 0.27 -19.75 17.80
N LEU A 263 -0.54 -19.61 16.76
CA LEU A 263 -1.20 -20.75 16.11
C LEU A 263 -0.19 -21.65 15.39
N ASN A 264 0.78 -21.07 14.69
CA ASN A 264 1.82 -21.84 14.00
C ASN A 264 2.75 -22.58 14.96
N SER A 265 3.13 -21.95 16.07
CA SER A 265 3.92 -22.59 17.13
C SER A 265 3.16 -23.73 17.80
N THR A 266 1.85 -23.57 18.03
CA THR A 266 0.99 -24.64 18.56
C THR A 266 0.86 -25.82 17.58
N ARG A 267 0.71 -25.54 16.28
CA ARG A 267 0.65 -26.59 15.23
C ARG A 267 1.98 -27.35 15.12
N SER A 268 3.10 -26.64 15.14
CA SER A 268 4.44 -27.27 15.10
C SER A 268 4.74 -28.09 16.36
N GLY A 269 4.16 -27.76 17.52
CA GLY A 269 4.30 -28.53 18.75
C GLY A 269 3.37 -29.75 18.83
N ALA A 270 2.14 -29.64 18.31
CA ALA A 270 1.14 -30.72 18.34
C ALA A 270 1.39 -31.83 17.30
N GLU A 271 1.95 -31.49 16.13
CA GLU A 271 2.33 -32.47 15.10
C GLU A 271 3.52 -33.36 15.49
N SER A 272 4.21 -33.07 16.61
CA SER A 272 5.24 -33.95 17.16
C SER A 272 4.69 -35.17 17.92
N LEU A 273 3.38 -35.23 18.22
CA LEU A 273 2.80 -36.34 19.00
C LEU A 273 1.73 -37.16 18.28
N TYR A 274 1.15 -36.71 17.16
CA TYR A 274 0.16 -37.51 16.43
C TYR A 274 0.27 -37.29 14.91
N SER A 275 0.91 -38.23 14.24
CA SER A 275 0.77 -38.44 12.81
C SER A 275 -0.47 -39.31 12.57
N LEU A 276 -1.63 -38.71 12.34
CA LEU A 276 -2.74 -39.31 11.61
C LEU A 276 -3.62 -38.21 11.01
N ASP A 277 -3.66 -38.20 9.69
CA ASP A 277 -4.69 -37.67 8.78
C ASP A 277 -5.62 -36.56 9.32
N ALA A 278 -5.41 -35.34 8.82
CA ALA A 278 -6.46 -34.33 8.79
C ALA A 278 -6.34 -33.50 7.51
N ASP A 279 -6.98 -34.00 6.45
CA ASP A 279 -7.55 -33.18 5.38
C ASP A 279 -8.44 -32.12 6.05
N SER A 280 -7.86 -30.94 6.27
CA SER A 280 -8.61 -29.75 6.64
C SER A 280 -8.19 -28.68 5.65
N ASP A 281 -9.08 -28.46 4.68
CA ASP A 281 -8.93 -27.51 3.59
C ASP A 281 -8.53 -26.12 4.16
N PRO A 282 -7.41 -25.54 3.73
CA PRO A 282 -6.91 -24.27 4.25
C PRO A 282 -7.86 -23.08 3.98
N ASP A 283 -8.85 -23.25 3.10
CA ASP A 283 -9.82 -22.22 2.73
C ASP A 283 -10.88 -21.97 3.83
N ASP A 284 -11.20 -22.93 4.70
CA ASP A 284 -12.24 -22.76 5.74
C ASP A 284 -11.75 -21.93 6.95
N ILE A 285 -10.45 -21.95 7.26
CA ILE A 285 -9.86 -21.14 8.33
C ILE A 285 -9.65 -19.69 7.86
N ALA A 286 -9.31 -19.50 6.57
CA ALA A 286 -9.22 -18.19 5.95
C ALA A 286 -10.59 -17.49 5.87
N ALA A 287 -11.66 -18.25 5.59
CA ALA A 287 -13.03 -17.75 5.60
C ALA A 287 -13.50 -17.32 7.01
N ALA A 288 -13.11 -18.06 8.06
CA ALA A 288 -13.41 -17.69 9.45
C ALA A 288 -12.66 -16.41 9.89
N ALA A 289 -11.41 -16.22 9.48
CA ALA A 289 -10.63 -15.01 9.79
C ALA A 289 -11.09 -13.76 9.01
N ALA A 290 -11.65 -13.96 7.80
CA ALA A 290 -12.26 -12.90 7.00
C ALA A 290 -13.63 -12.42 7.55
N SER A 291 -14.22 -13.16 8.49
CA SER A 291 -15.58 -12.91 9.02
C SER A 291 -15.62 -12.08 10.32
N ALA A 292 -14.48 -11.61 10.84
CA ALA A 292 -14.48 -10.68 11.96
C ALA A 292 -15.01 -9.31 11.51
N PRO A 293 -16.07 -8.77 12.14
CA PRO A 293 -16.66 -7.51 11.72
C PRO A 293 -15.61 -6.40 11.80
N ASP A 294 -15.55 -5.63 10.72
CA ASP A 294 -14.62 -4.56 10.43
C ASP A 294 -14.73 -3.43 11.48
N ALA A 295 -14.19 -3.64 12.69
CA ALA A 295 -14.24 -2.68 13.80
C ALA A 295 -13.29 -1.47 13.60
N ALA A 296 -12.62 -1.37 12.44
CA ALA A 296 -12.03 -0.12 11.96
C ALA A 296 -13.10 0.89 11.52
N SER A 297 -14.28 0.41 11.14
CA SER A 297 -15.49 1.23 10.95
C SER A 297 -15.92 1.96 12.22
N ALA A 298 -15.55 1.43 13.40
CA ALA A 298 -16.02 1.90 14.71
C ALA A 298 -15.14 2.98 15.36
N ALA A 299 -13.92 3.22 14.86
CA ALA A 299 -13.14 4.40 15.21
C ALA A 299 -13.60 5.59 14.33
N GLY A 300 -14.83 6.04 14.59
CA GLY A 300 -15.55 7.02 13.80
C GLY A 300 -14.90 8.40 13.85
N PHE A 301 -14.14 8.75 12.81
CA PHE A 301 -13.97 10.15 12.42
C PHE A 301 -15.18 10.56 11.56
N ASP A 302 -15.70 11.75 11.81
CA ASP A 302 -16.91 12.23 11.17
C ASP A 302 -16.61 12.75 9.74
N LEU A 303 -17.16 12.08 8.74
CA LEU A 303 -17.12 12.52 7.34
C LEU A 303 -18.28 13.45 6.98
N THR A 304 -19.23 13.67 7.89
CA THR A 304 -20.41 14.53 7.66
C THR A 304 -20.03 15.95 7.22
N PRO A 305 -19.01 16.63 7.80
CA PRO A 305 -18.62 17.96 7.33
C PRO A 305 -18.14 17.96 5.88
N LEU A 306 -17.39 16.93 5.46
CA LEU A 306 -16.94 16.76 4.08
C LEU A 306 -18.12 16.53 3.13
N TYR A 307 -19.03 15.61 3.47
CA TYR A 307 -20.17 15.29 2.60
C TYR A 307 -21.18 16.42 2.53
N ARG A 308 -21.39 17.14 3.63
CA ARG A 308 -22.14 18.37 3.64
C ARG A 308 -21.49 19.43 2.76
N ALA A 309 -20.17 19.56 2.79
CA ALA A 309 -19.44 20.47 1.92
C ALA A 309 -19.57 20.10 0.45
N HIS A 310 -19.37 18.83 0.09
CA HIS A 310 -19.55 18.32 -1.26
C HIS A 310 -20.97 18.59 -1.77
N HIS A 311 -21.99 18.20 -0.99
CA HIS A 311 -23.39 18.37 -1.37
C HIS A 311 -23.80 19.84 -1.53
N THR A 312 -23.33 20.72 -0.63
CA THR A 312 -23.59 22.17 -0.71
C THR A 312 -22.95 22.78 -1.95
N HIS A 313 -21.73 22.40 -2.32
CA HIS A 313 -21.08 22.86 -3.54
C HIS A 313 -21.76 22.32 -4.81
N THR A 314 -22.27 21.10 -4.79
CA THR A 314 -23.13 20.58 -5.88
C THR A 314 -24.40 21.41 -6.04
N THR A 315 -25.06 21.81 -4.94
CA THR A 315 -26.24 22.69 -5.01
C THR A 315 -25.90 24.08 -5.55
N LEU A 316 -24.69 24.59 -5.30
CA LEU A 316 -24.21 25.87 -5.83
C LEU A 316 -23.73 25.79 -7.30
N GLY A 317 -23.66 24.59 -7.91
CA GLY A 317 -23.08 24.40 -9.25
C GLY A 317 -21.56 24.54 -9.32
N LEU A 318 -20.86 24.36 -8.18
CA LEU A 318 -19.41 24.51 -8.03
C LEU A 318 -18.69 23.17 -7.75
N GLU A 319 -19.30 22.05 -8.15
CA GLU A 319 -18.82 20.70 -7.83
C GLU A 319 -17.38 20.45 -8.30
N ASP A 320 -17.08 20.67 -9.58
CA ASP A 320 -15.75 20.41 -10.15
C ASP A 320 -14.65 21.27 -9.48
N ARG A 321 -14.99 22.51 -9.12
CA ARG A 321 -14.09 23.41 -8.38
C ARG A 321 -13.79 22.85 -6.99
N PHE A 322 -14.79 22.31 -6.31
CA PHE A 322 -14.61 21.71 -4.99
C PHE A 322 -13.82 20.41 -5.05
N LYS A 323 -14.09 19.52 -6.02
CA LYS A 323 -13.33 18.28 -6.23
C LYS A 323 -11.83 18.57 -6.43
N LYS A 324 -11.52 19.53 -7.31
CA LYS A 324 -10.15 19.96 -7.54
C LYS A 324 -9.51 20.58 -6.28
N TYR A 325 -10.26 21.44 -5.58
CA TYR A 325 -9.79 22.05 -4.34
C TYR A 325 -9.50 21.00 -3.25
N TYR A 326 -10.37 20.00 -3.09
CA TYR A 326 -10.18 18.89 -2.17
C TYR A 326 -8.89 18.12 -2.51
N PHE A 327 -8.75 17.67 -3.77
CA PHE A 327 -7.61 16.87 -4.20
C PHE A 327 -6.28 17.61 -4.02
N GLU A 328 -6.19 18.86 -4.45
CA GLU A 328 -4.96 19.68 -4.30
C GLU A 328 -4.58 19.88 -2.82
N ASN A 329 -5.55 20.14 -1.94
CA ASN A 329 -5.24 20.29 -0.52
C ASN A 329 -4.81 18.98 0.13
N ARG A 330 -5.44 17.84 -0.22
CA ARG A 330 -5.02 16.52 0.29
C ARG A 330 -3.64 16.15 -0.21
N LYS A 331 -3.32 16.45 -1.47
CA LYS A 331 -1.97 16.29 -2.04
C LYS A 331 -0.93 17.15 -1.32
N LEU A 332 -1.24 18.40 -1.00
CA LEU A 332 -0.38 19.29 -0.23
C LEU A 332 -0.16 18.79 1.20
N GLN A 333 -1.22 18.32 1.87
CA GLN A 333 -1.12 17.73 3.20
C GLN A 333 -0.19 16.51 3.20
N LEU A 334 -0.38 15.58 2.26
CA LEU A 334 0.47 14.42 2.10
C LEU A 334 1.93 14.81 1.85
N THR A 335 2.17 15.76 0.94
CA THR A 335 3.51 16.26 0.63
C THR A 335 4.20 16.89 1.84
N SER A 336 3.44 17.61 2.67
CA SER A 336 3.91 18.19 3.94
C SER A 336 4.17 17.13 5.01
N ASP A 337 3.33 16.10 5.12
CA ASP A 337 3.53 14.98 6.05
C ASP A 337 4.80 14.18 5.73
N PHE A 338 5.28 14.23 4.49
CA PHE A 338 6.55 13.65 4.08
C PHE A 338 7.79 14.47 4.43
N GLN A 339 7.66 15.70 4.91
CA GLN A 339 8.79 16.49 5.37
C GLN A 339 9.19 15.97 6.76
N VAL A 340 10.00 14.91 6.80
CA VAL A 340 10.59 14.42 8.05
C VAL A 340 11.54 15.51 8.56
N SER A 341 11.27 16.05 9.75
CA SER A 341 12.16 17.01 10.41
C SER A 341 13.54 16.37 10.59
N SER A 342 14.58 16.99 10.02
CA SER A 342 15.98 16.53 10.13
C SER A 342 16.56 16.60 11.55
N MET A 343 15.77 17.10 12.51
CA MET A 343 16.14 17.24 13.93
C MET A 343 15.90 15.97 14.75
N THR A 344 15.02 15.07 14.30
CA THR A 344 14.71 13.81 14.99
C THR A 344 15.28 12.63 14.23
N PRO A 345 16.06 11.73 14.87
CA PRO A 345 16.52 10.50 14.23
C PRO A 345 15.34 9.72 13.63
N PHE A 346 15.53 9.16 12.43
CA PHE A 346 14.47 8.40 11.77
C PHE A 346 14.02 7.19 12.61
N LEU A 347 14.95 6.58 13.35
CA LEU A 347 14.64 5.48 14.27
C LEU A 347 13.59 5.83 15.33
N GLU A 348 13.53 7.07 15.81
CA GLU A 348 12.54 7.47 16.82
C GLU A 348 11.21 7.88 16.18
N SER A 349 11.25 8.39 14.95
CA SER A 349 10.09 8.98 14.28
C SER A 349 9.39 8.02 13.30
N HIS A 350 10.02 6.92 12.87
CA HIS A 350 9.51 6.02 11.80
C HIS A 350 8.07 5.53 12.05
N GLN A 351 7.73 5.21 13.29
CA GLN A 351 6.38 4.73 13.63
C GLN A 351 5.34 5.82 13.39
N THR A 352 5.60 7.03 13.90
CA THR A 352 4.68 8.17 13.74
C THR A 352 4.56 8.61 12.29
N PHE A 353 5.66 8.52 11.53
CA PHE A 353 5.72 8.83 10.11
C PHE A 353 4.87 7.86 9.28
N LEU A 354 5.08 6.55 9.43
CA LEU A 354 4.33 5.52 8.70
C LEU A 354 2.86 5.45 9.16
N ALA A 355 2.58 5.67 10.45
CA ALA A 355 1.21 5.75 10.95
C ALA A 355 0.45 6.96 10.37
N GLN A 356 1.08 8.12 10.21
CA GLN A 356 0.46 9.28 9.56
C GLN A 356 0.04 8.95 8.12
N ILE A 357 0.95 8.33 7.35
CA ILE A 357 0.69 7.96 5.95
C ILE A 357 -0.39 6.88 5.86
N ALA A 358 -0.33 5.84 6.71
CA ALA A 358 -1.34 4.79 6.73
C ALA A 358 -2.73 5.39 7.03
N GLY A 359 -2.82 6.26 8.02
CA GLY A 359 -4.05 6.96 8.35
C GLY A 359 -4.62 7.77 7.19
N PHE A 360 -3.75 8.52 6.48
CA PHE A 360 -4.13 9.29 5.30
C PHE A 360 -4.82 8.39 4.26
N PHE A 361 -4.19 7.27 3.88
CA PHE A 361 -4.73 6.37 2.85
C PHE A 361 -5.94 5.55 3.30
N ILE A 362 -6.09 5.27 4.60
CA ILE A 362 -7.31 4.66 5.16
C ILE A 362 -8.48 5.64 5.05
N ILE A 363 -8.25 6.94 5.30
CA ILE A 363 -9.26 7.98 5.13
C ILE A 363 -9.65 8.13 3.65
N GLU A 364 -8.67 8.21 2.74
CA GLU A 364 -8.93 8.31 1.31
C GLU A 364 -9.70 7.08 0.78
N ASP A 365 -9.36 5.87 1.22
CA ASP A 365 -10.11 4.67 0.84
C ASP A 365 -11.58 4.72 1.30
N ARG A 366 -11.82 5.19 2.53
CA ARG A 366 -13.19 5.37 3.04
C ARG A 366 -13.96 6.42 2.22
N ILE A 367 -13.31 7.52 1.86
CA ILE A 367 -13.90 8.60 1.04
C ILE A 367 -14.14 8.11 -0.39
N LEU A 368 -13.25 7.32 -0.96
CA LEU A 368 -13.44 6.68 -2.26
C LEU A 368 -14.69 5.78 -2.27
N ARG A 369 -14.87 4.98 -1.20
CA ARG A 369 -16.03 4.07 -1.08
C ARG A 369 -17.35 4.77 -0.80
N THR A 370 -17.35 5.88 -0.06
CA THR A 370 -18.58 6.51 0.45
C THR A 370 -18.85 7.94 -0.05
N GLY A 371 -17.92 8.56 -0.77
CA GLY A 371 -17.94 9.97 -1.17
C GLY A 371 -18.71 10.30 -2.45
N GLY A 372 -19.42 9.34 -3.04
CA GLY A 372 -20.34 9.59 -4.16
C GLY A 372 -19.69 10.24 -5.39
N GLY A 373 -18.44 9.89 -5.70
CA GLY A 373 -17.69 10.46 -6.85
C GLY A 373 -16.94 11.76 -6.56
N LEU A 374 -16.72 12.11 -5.28
CA LEU A 374 -15.83 13.21 -4.88
C LEU A 374 -14.38 12.98 -5.34
N VAL A 375 -13.90 11.73 -5.27
CA VAL A 375 -12.55 11.31 -5.64
C VAL A 375 -12.65 10.09 -6.56
N SER A 376 -11.80 10.00 -7.58
CA SER A 376 -11.73 8.82 -8.44
C SER A 376 -10.67 7.82 -7.94
N ARG A 377 -10.80 6.54 -8.32
CA ARG A 377 -9.80 5.52 -7.98
C ARG A 377 -8.42 5.87 -8.54
N ALA A 378 -8.38 6.40 -9.77
CA ALA A 378 -7.14 6.85 -10.42
C ALA A 378 -6.44 7.98 -9.64
N ASP A 379 -7.19 8.91 -9.06
CA ASP A 379 -6.64 9.99 -8.26
C ASP A 379 -5.95 9.44 -6.99
N VAL A 380 -6.61 8.53 -6.28
CA VAL A 380 -6.07 7.90 -5.06
C VAL A 380 -4.85 7.04 -5.39
N ASP A 381 -4.91 6.24 -6.46
CA ASP A 381 -3.78 5.42 -6.91
C ASP A 381 -2.58 6.31 -7.30
N SER A 382 -2.81 7.46 -7.97
CA SER A 382 -1.73 8.41 -8.29
C SER A 382 -1.06 9.02 -7.06
N LEU A 383 -1.84 9.31 -6.00
CA LEU A 383 -1.31 9.77 -4.71
C LEU A 383 -0.51 8.67 -4.03
N TRP A 384 -0.98 7.42 -4.11
CA TRP A 384 -0.29 6.25 -3.56
C TRP A 384 1.04 5.99 -4.25
N ASP A 385 1.08 6.01 -5.58
CA ASP A 385 2.32 5.81 -6.35
C ASP A 385 3.39 6.85 -6.00
N ALA A 386 3.00 8.13 -5.91
CA ALA A 386 3.89 9.20 -5.49
C ALA A 386 4.35 9.03 -4.03
N ALA A 387 3.46 8.61 -3.14
CA ALA A 387 3.77 8.36 -1.74
C ALA A 387 4.75 7.19 -1.56
N VAL A 388 4.50 6.08 -2.24
CA VAL A 388 5.37 4.88 -2.20
C VAL A 388 6.73 5.19 -2.75
N ALA A 389 6.83 5.87 -3.91
CA ALA A 389 8.11 6.27 -4.47
C ALA A 389 8.94 7.12 -3.48
N LYS A 390 8.28 8.03 -2.76
CA LYS A 390 8.94 8.85 -1.74
C LYS A 390 9.32 8.06 -0.49
N MET A 391 8.46 7.16 -0.01
CA MET A 391 8.78 6.27 1.11
C MET A 391 9.97 5.36 0.78
N VAL A 392 9.99 4.79 -0.43
CA VAL A 392 11.10 3.98 -0.95
C VAL A 392 12.41 4.79 -0.90
N ALA A 393 12.43 6.00 -1.46
CA ALA A 393 13.62 6.84 -1.45
C ALA A 393 14.12 7.18 -0.03
N VAL A 394 13.20 7.47 0.91
CA VAL A 394 13.55 7.71 2.31
C VAL A 394 14.12 6.44 2.96
N LEU A 395 13.48 5.29 2.78
CA LEU A 395 13.94 4.03 3.37
C LEU A 395 15.30 3.61 2.81
N GLU A 396 15.54 3.76 1.50
CA GLU A 396 16.85 3.47 0.90
C GLU A 396 17.96 4.35 1.48
N ASP A 397 17.74 5.67 1.58
CA ASP A 397 18.72 6.58 2.17
C ASP A 397 18.98 6.23 3.65
N GLN A 398 17.93 6.01 4.44
CA GLN A 398 18.07 5.71 5.86
C GLN A 398 18.74 4.35 6.11
N PHE A 399 18.34 3.31 5.39
CA PHE A 399 18.98 2.00 5.51
C PHE A 399 20.43 2.02 5.04
N SER A 400 20.81 2.85 4.05
CA SER A 400 22.21 2.97 3.63
C SER A 400 23.14 3.53 4.72
N ARG A 401 22.62 4.38 5.62
CA ARG A 401 23.40 5.07 6.67
C ARG A 401 23.48 4.29 7.99
N MET A 402 22.51 3.42 8.26
CA MET A 402 22.47 2.65 9.50
C MET A 402 23.62 1.65 9.63
N GLN A 403 24.11 1.45 10.86
CA GLN A 403 25.29 0.64 11.19
C GLN A 403 25.01 -0.47 12.22
N THR A 404 23.75 -0.67 12.60
CA THR A 404 23.35 -1.64 13.63
C THR A 404 22.21 -2.51 13.12
N ALA A 405 22.39 -3.84 13.20
CA ALA A 405 21.41 -4.81 12.71
C ALA A 405 20.03 -4.63 13.37
N ASN A 406 20.00 -4.41 14.68
CA ASN A 406 18.76 -4.22 15.46
C ASN A 406 17.92 -3.02 14.98
N HIS A 407 18.56 -1.92 14.56
CA HIS A 407 17.83 -0.76 14.04
C HIS A 407 17.18 -1.06 12.68
N LEU A 408 17.87 -1.81 11.81
CA LEU A 408 17.31 -2.26 10.53
C LEU A 408 16.11 -3.19 10.77
N LEU A 409 16.25 -4.16 11.67
CA LEU A 409 15.18 -5.12 11.99
C LEU A 409 13.92 -4.40 12.50
N LEU A 410 14.07 -3.49 13.47
CA LEU A 410 12.95 -2.76 14.06
C LEU A 410 12.16 -1.98 13.01
N ILE A 411 12.85 -1.26 12.12
CA ILE A 411 12.22 -0.48 11.06
C ILE A 411 11.62 -1.41 10.00
N LYS A 412 12.33 -2.48 9.61
CA LYS A 412 11.83 -3.50 8.67
C LYS A 412 10.53 -4.11 9.17
N ASP A 413 10.43 -4.45 10.45
CA ASP A 413 9.22 -5.05 11.00
C ASP A 413 8.05 -4.07 10.98
N TYR A 414 8.28 -2.81 11.33
CA TYR A 414 7.24 -1.79 11.28
C TYR A 414 6.80 -1.48 9.83
N VAL A 415 7.72 -1.42 8.87
CA VAL A 415 7.40 -1.28 7.43
C VAL A 415 6.64 -2.50 6.92
N GLY A 416 7.00 -3.71 7.37
CA GLY A 416 6.27 -4.94 7.07
C GLY A 416 4.83 -4.90 7.58
N LEU A 417 4.62 -4.43 8.82
CA LEU A 417 3.29 -4.24 9.39
C LEU A 417 2.50 -3.16 8.63
N PHE A 418 3.11 -2.02 8.34
CA PHE A 418 2.52 -0.99 7.49
C PHE A 418 2.06 -1.54 6.13
N GLY A 419 2.92 -2.34 5.48
CA GLY A 419 2.63 -2.97 4.20
C GLY A 419 1.48 -3.98 4.29
N THR A 420 1.43 -4.81 5.34
CA THR A 420 0.30 -5.73 5.55
C THR A 420 -1.01 -5.01 5.86
N THR A 421 -0.96 -3.90 6.61
CA THR A 421 -2.13 -3.04 6.86
C THR A 421 -2.69 -2.49 5.56
N LEU A 422 -1.88 -1.82 4.73
CA LEU A 422 -2.37 -1.15 3.51
C LEU A 422 -2.73 -2.12 2.38
N ARG A 423 -2.11 -3.30 2.33
CA ARG A 423 -2.53 -4.36 1.39
C ARG A 423 -4.00 -4.75 1.58
N ARG A 424 -4.52 -4.73 2.83
CA ARG A 424 -5.94 -5.02 3.12
C ARG A 424 -6.90 -3.98 2.54
N TYR A 425 -6.44 -2.75 2.35
CA TYR A 425 -7.20 -1.68 1.71
C TYR A 425 -6.98 -1.65 0.17
N GLY A 426 -6.35 -2.69 -0.39
CA GLY A 426 -6.16 -2.83 -1.84
C GLY A 426 -5.04 -1.95 -2.41
N TYR A 427 -4.08 -1.50 -1.60
CA TYR A 427 -2.92 -0.75 -2.07
C TYR A 427 -1.75 -1.68 -2.44
N ALA A 428 -1.07 -1.35 -3.55
CA ALA A 428 0.10 -2.09 -4.01
C ALA A 428 1.35 -1.72 -3.20
N VAL A 429 1.80 -2.65 -2.33
CA VAL A 429 2.95 -2.44 -1.44
C VAL A 429 4.25 -3.11 -1.92
N GLY A 430 4.25 -3.68 -3.13
CA GLY A 430 5.41 -4.38 -3.72
C GLY A 430 6.72 -3.60 -3.65
N PRO A 431 6.76 -2.32 -4.08
CA PRO A 431 8.00 -1.54 -4.07
C PRO A 431 8.63 -1.37 -2.69
N LEU A 432 7.82 -1.32 -1.62
CA LEU A 432 8.32 -1.26 -0.25
C LEU A 432 8.94 -2.59 0.17
N MET A 433 8.35 -3.71 -0.23
CA MET A 433 8.88 -5.05 0.05
C MET A 433 10.20 -5.28 -0.70
N ASP A 434 10.32 -4.77 -1.92
CA ASP A 434 11.55 -4.86 -2.72
C ASP A 434 12.72 -4.10 -2.05
N VAL A 435 12.46 -2.92 -1.46
CA VAL A 435 13.47 -2.19 -0.69
C VAL A 435 13.93 -2.97 0.53
N LEU A 436 13.01 -3.60 1.27
CA LEU A 436 13.36 -4.45 2.41
C LEU A 436 14.24 -5.63 1.96
N ALA A 437 13.87 -6.28 0.85
CA ALA A 437 14.64 -7.39 0.28
C ALA A 437 16.05 -6.96 -0.17
N LYS A 438 16.19 -5.78 -0.80
CA LYS A 438 17.47 -5.23 -1.25
C LYS A 438 18.46 -4.98 -0.10
N HIS A 439 17.97 -4.70 1.10
CA HIS A 439 18.82 -4.43 2.29
C HIS A 439 19.07 -5.67 3.16
N ARG A 440 18.63 -6.85 2.71
CA ARG A 440 18.87 -8.12 3.40
C ARG A 440 20.34 -8.42 3.60
N ASP A 441 21.14 -8.27 2.54
CA ASP A 441 22.57 -8.61 2.60
C ASP A 441 23.30 -7.67 3.56
N LYS A 442 22.94 -6.38 3.54
CA LYS A 442 23.44 -5.41 4.52
C LYS A 442 23.10 -5.79 5.95
N TYR A 443 21.86 -6.22 6.23
CA TYR A 443 21.49 -6.67 7.58
C TYR A 443 22.36 -7.83 8.05
N HIS A 444 22.54 -8.85 7.21
CA HIS A 444 23.34 -10.02 7.59
C HIS A 444 24.84 -9.69 7.69
N ASP A 445 25.37 -8.77 6.90
CA ASP A 445 26.76 -8.30 7.04
C ASP A 445 26.99 -7.57 8.38
N LEU A 446 26.01 -6.76 8.83
CA LEU A 446 26.05 -6.15 10.16
C LEU A 446 25.95 -7.20 11.27
N LEU A 447 25.06 -8.19 11.12
CA LEU A 447 24.90 -9.28 12.08
C LEU A 447 26.19 -10.13 12.18
N LEU A 448 26.84 -10.43 11.05
CA LEU A 448 28.14 -11.10 11.01
C LEU A 448 29.24 -10.28 11.71
N ALA A 449 29.24 -8.95 11.56
CA ALA A 449 30.19 -8.08 12.25
C ALA A 449 29.98 -8.10 13.77
N ASP A 450 28.73 -8.07 14.23
CA ASP A 450 28.38 -8.19 15.65
C ASP A 450 28.79 -9.55 16.23
N CYS A 451 28.52 -10.64 15.49
CA CYS A 451 28.98 -11.98 15.88
C CYS A 451 30.51 -12.08 15.91
N LYS A 452 31.23 -11.46 14.96
CA LYS A 452 32.70 -11.44 14.97
C LYS A 452 33.28 -10.80 16.22
N ARG A 453 32.66 -9.71 16.67
CA ARG A 453 33.02 -9.07 17.94
C ARG A 453 32.79 -10.02 19.12
N GLN A 454 31.60 -10.63 19.21
CA GLN A 454 31.24 -11.57 20.28
C GLN A 454 32.15 -12.82 20.31
N VAL A 455 32.48 -13.39 19.14
CA VAL A 455 33.38 -14.54 19.02
C VAL A 455 34.79 -14.17 19.50
N THR A 456 35.29 -12.99 19.12
CA THR A 456 36.62 -12.53 19.55
C THR A 456 36.67 -12.30 21.07
N GLU A 457 35.59 -11.76 21.66
CA GLU A 457 35.46 -11.58 23.11
C GLU A 457 35.38 -12.92 23.84
N ALA A 458 34.61 -13.89 23.32
CA ALA A 458 34.49 -15.23 23.91
C ALA A 458 35.84 -15.98 23.90
N LEU A 459 36.57 -15.94 22.78
CA LEU A 459 37.89 -16.56 22.67
C LEU A 459 38.94 -15.90 23.59
N ALA A 460 38.86 -14.58 23.77
CA ALA A 460 39.78 -13.85 24.65
C ALA A 460 39.49 -14.05 26.15
N ALA A 461 38.24 -14.35 26.51
CA ALA A 461 37.83 -14.58 27.89
C ALA A 461 38.13 -16.01 28.38
N ASP A 462 38.30 -16.96 27.46
CA ASP A 462 38.55 -18.36 27.80
C ASP A 462 40.02 -18.60 28.19
N LYS A 463 40.21 -19.50 29.16
CA LYS A 463 41.53 -20.01 29.57
C LYS A 463 41.93 -21.28 28.84
N PHE A 464 40.98 -21.90 28.12
CA PHE A 464 41.11 -23.20 27.46
C PHE A 464 41.45 -24.32 28.45
N GLU A 465 40.61 -24.46 29.47
CA GLU A 465 40.64 -25.53 30.48
C GLU A 465 39.34 -26.35 30.44
N GLN A 466 39.33 -27.55 31.02
CA GLN A 466 38.11 -28.38 31.09
C GLN A 466 36.98 -27.67 31.86
N MET A 467 35.79 -27.64 31.25
CA MET A 467 34.61 -27.08 31.90
C MET A 467 33.99 -28.10 32.87
N MET A 468 33.90 -27.75 34.16
CA MET A 468 33.23 -28.56 35.18
C MET A 468 31.79 -28.09 35.41
N MET A 469 30.83 -28.99 35.29
CA MET A 469 29.42 -28.78 35.56
C MET A 469 29.01 -29.51 36.83
N LYS A 470 28.49 -28.77 37.82
CA LYS A 470 28.16 -29.32 39.14
C LYS A 470 26.73 -29.86 39.22
N LYS A 471 25.86 -29.42 38.32
CA LYS A 471 24.41 -29.72 38.35
C LYS A 471 23.89 -30.06 36.96
N GLU A 472 22.80 -30.82 36.93
CA GLU A 472 22.09 -31.20 35.70
C GLU A 472 21.62 -29.99 34.87
N TYR A 473 21.17 -28.90 35.51
CA TYR A 473 20.78 -27.69 34.80
C TYR A 473 21.93 -27.06 33.99
N GLU A 474 23.15 -27.08 34.53
CA GLU A 474 24.34 -26.58 33.82
C GLU A 474 24.66 -27.45 32.61
N TYR A 475 24.51 -28.78 32.74
CA TYR A 475 24.65 -29.71 31.62
C TYR A 475 23.57 -29.53 30.56
N SER A 476 22.33 -29.31 30.98
CA SER A 476 21.23 -29.02 30.06
C SER A 476 21.49 -27.76 29.24
N MET A 477 21.93 -26.67 29.89
CA MET A 477 22.21 -25.39 29.22
C MET A 477 23.45 -25.38 28.32
N ASN A 478 24.48 -26.17 28.63
CA ASN A 478 25.77 -26.14 27.93
C ASN A 478 25.95 -27.31 26.96
N VAL A 479 25.25 -28.43 27.15
CA VAL A 479 25.43 -29.66 26.37
C VAL A 479 24.15 -30.04 25.65
N LEU A 480 23.07 -30.34 26.39
CA LEU A 480 21.81 -30.84 25.80
C LEU A 480 21.17 -29.81 24.86
N ALA A 481 21.22 -28.53 25.22
CA ALA A 481 20.64 -27.45 24.43
C ALA A 481 21.20 -27.41 22.99
N PHE A 482 22.45 -27.85 22.80
CA PHE A 482 23.15 -27.84 21.50
C PHE A 482 23.32 -29.23 20.90
N GLN A 483 22.75 -30.27 21.51
CA GLN A 483 22.88 -31.67 21.07
C GLN A 483 24.34 -32.15 20.89
N ILE A 484 25.27 -31.62 21.71
CA ILE A 484 26.71 -31.97 21.64
C ILE A 484 27.10 -33.14 22.54
N GLN A 485 26.12 -33.88 23.09
CA GLN A 485 26.35 -35.04 23.94
C GLN A 485 26.93 -36.22 23.15
N THR A 486 27.84 -36.99 23.77
CA THR A 486 28.41 -38.20 23.14
C THR A 486 27.62 -39.47 23.48
N SER A 487 26.80 -39.43 24.54
CA SER A 487 26.02 -40.57 25.03
C SER A 487 24.61 -40.11 25.43
N ASP A 488 23.64 -41.01 25.26
CA ASP A 488 22.24 -40.81 25.65
C ASP A 488 22.01 -40.96 27.16
N ILE A 489 23.03 -41.40 27.91
CA ILE A 489 22.98 -41.58 29.35
C ILE A 489 23.36 -40.26 30.04
N ILE A 490 22.53 -39.82 30.99
CA ILE A 490 22.83 -38.64 31.82
C ILE A 490 24.07 -38.95 32.68
N PRO A 491 25.12 -38.10 32.62
CA PRO A 491 26.34 -38.34 33.37
C PRO A 491 26.15 -38.12 34.87
N ALA A 492 27.03 -38.72 35.66
CA ALA A 492 27.13 -38.40 37.09
C ALA A 492 27.74 -37.01 37.31
N PHE A 493 27.29 -36.31 38.35
CA PHE A 493 27.77 -34.96 38.70
C PHE A 493 28.73 -35.01 39.90
N PRO A 494 29.82 -34.21 39.90
CA PRO A 494 30.19 -33.20 38.89
C PRO A 494 30.69 -33.84 37.58
N TYR A 495 30.19 -33.32 36.46
CA TYR A 495 30.60 -33.75 35.12
C TYR A 495 31.71 -32.84 34.60
N VAL A 496 32.80 -33.42 34.12
CA VAL A 496 33.93 -32.69 33.52
C VAL A 496 33.85 -32.87 32.00
N ALA A 497 33.64 -31.78 31.28
CA ALA A 497 33.54 -31.80 29.83
C ALA A 497 34.93 -31.91 29.18
N PRO A 498 35.03 -32.59 28.02
CA PRO A 498 36.27 -32.65 27.24
C PRO A 498 36.58 -31.33 26.50
N PHE A 499 35.75 -30.30 26.68
CA PHE A 499 35.86 -29.00 26.03
C PHE A 499 35.84 -27.85 27.04
N SER A 500 36.27 -26.67 26.61
CA SER A 500 36.27 -25.44 27.41
C SER A 500 35.00 -24.61 27.20
N SER A 501 34.85 -23.52 27.97
CA SER A 501 33.67 -22.65 27.89
C SER A 501 33.46 -21.99 26.51
N THR A 502 34.52 -21.89 25.69
CA THR A 502 34.42 -21.43 24.30
C THR A 502 33.35 -22.18 23.50
N VAL A 503 33.24 -23.51 23.63
CA VAL A 503 32.31 -24.31 22.81
C VAL A 503 30.85 -23.89 23.03
N PRO A 504 30.28 -23.95 24.25
CA PRO A 504 28.90 -23.55 24.46
C PRO A 504 28.68 -22.06 24.17
N ASP A 505 29.67 -21.19 24.37
CA ASP A 505 29.54 -19.76 24.05
C ASP A 505 29.48 -19.49 22.54
N LEU A 506 30.32 -20.14 21.74
CA LEU A 506 30.21 -20.09 20.27
C LEU A 506 28.87 -20.65 19.80
N CYS A 507 28.39 -21.74 20.40
CA CYS A 507 27.10 -22.31 20.05
C CYS A 507 25.93 -21.36 20.37
N ARG A 508 26.00 -20.57 21.45
CA ARG A 508 25.02 -19.51 21.75
C ARG A 508 25.02 -18.42 20.70
N ILE A 509 26.21 -17.95 20.30
CA ILE A 509 26.36 -16.91 19.28
C ILE A 509 25.76 -17.40 17.95
N VAL A 510 26.05 -18.63 17.55
CA VAL A 510 25.50 -19.22 16.31
C VAL A 510 23.98 -19.40 16.42
N ARG A 511 23.45 -19.87 17.55
CA ARG A 511 22.00 -20.00 17.76
C ARG A 511 21.30 -18.64 17.63
N SER A 512 21.79 -17.62 18.34
CA SER A 512 21.24 -16.25 18.28
C SER A 512 21.28 -15.72 16.85
N PHE A 513 22.39 -15.93 16.12
CA PHE A 513 22.50 -15.53 14.73
C PHE A 513 21.43 -16.19 13.83
N ILE A 514 21.17 -17.48 14.03
CA ILE A 514 20.13 -18.20 13.28
C ILE A 514 18.74 -17.63 13.62
N GLU A 515 18.44 -17.45 14.89
CA GLU A 515 17.16 -16.88 15.36
C GLU A 515 16.93 -15.47 14.79
N ASP A 516 17.94 -14.59 14.87
CA ASP A 516 17.90 -13.22 14.33
C ASP A 516 17.76 -13.22 12.80
N SER A 517 18.49 -14.10 12.11
CA SER A 517 18.39 -14.25 10.64
C SER A 517 16.99 -14.71 10.22
N VAL A 518 16.44 -15.72 10.90
CA VAL A 518 15.07 -16.21 10.64
C VAL A 518 14.06 -15.11 10.93
N SER A 519 14.18 -14.39 12.05
CA SER A 519 13.31 -13.28 12.42
C SER A 519 13.30 -12.17 11.36
N PHE A 520 14.48 -11.81 10.84
CA PHE A 520 14.60 -10.83 9.77
C PHE A 520 13.91 -11.26 8.47
N LEU A 521 14.06 -12.52 8.08
CA LEU A 521 13.48 -13.06 6.84
C LEU A 521 11.99 -13.37 6.97
N SER A 522 11.54 -13.61 8.20
CA SER A 522 10.13 -13.81 8.49
C SER A 522 9.35 -12.55 8.08
N HIS A 523 8.20 -12.73 7.45
CA HIS A 523 7.29 -11.64 7.06
C HIS A 523 7.76 -10.76 5.88
N GLY A 524 8.70 -11.25 5.07
CA GLY A 524 9.14 -10.63 3.81
C GLY A 524 8.88 -11.52 2.59
N GLY A 525 7.68 -11.42 1.98
CA GLY A 525 7.37 -12.05 0.68
C GLY A 525 7.56 -13.57 0.59
N GLN A 526 7.53 -14.11 -0.64
CA GLN A 526 7.83 -15.51 -0.93
C GLN A 526 9.35 -15.70 -1.06
N ILE A 527 10.07 -15.61 0.07
CA ILE A 527 11.49 -15.95 0.11
C ILE A 527 11.64 -17.33 0.74
N GLU A 528 12.41 -18.21 0.10
CA GLU A 528 12.86 -19.44 0.74
C GLU A 528 13.81 -19.07 1.90
N ILE A 529 13.28 -19.18 3.13
CA ILE A 529 13.96 -18.77 4.37
C ILE A 529 15.20 -19.65 4.57
N PHE A 530 15.06 -20.97 4.48
CA PHE A 530 16.14 -21.90 4.80
C PHE A 530 17.41 -21.74 3.93
N PRO A 531 17.35 -21.72 2.58
CA PRO A 531 18.55 -21.54 1.74
C PRO A 531 19.29 -20.24 2.04
N THR A 532 18.54 -19.21 2.40
CA THR A 532 19.09 -17.92 2.80
C THR A 532 19.84 -18.00 4.11
N VAL A 533 19.19 -18.52 5.16
CA VAL A 533 19.80 -18.67 6.48
C VAL A 533 21.02 -19.56 6.38
N LYS A 534 20.93 -20.67 5.62
CA LYS A 534 22.06 -21.57 5.35
C LYS A 534 23.26 -20.83 4.74
N LYS A 535 23.04 -20.03 3.68
CA LYS A 535 24.12 -19.22 3.05
C LYS A 535 24.84 -18.34 4.07
N TYR A 536 24.09 -17.65 4.93
CA TYR A 536 24.67 -16.74 5.92
C TYR A 536 25.28 -17.46 7.13
N LEU A 537 24.72 -18.60 7.53
CA LEU A 537 25.29 -19.49 8.54
C LEU A 537 26.64 -20.06 8.08
N GLU A 538 26.76 -20.48 6.83
CA GLU A 538 28.05 -20.92 6.26
C GLU A 538 29.10 -19.81 6.30
N ARG A 539 28.71 -18.58 5.97
CA ARG A 539 29.60 -17.41 6.10
C ARG A 539 30.01 -17.15 7.56
N LEU A 540 29.08 -17.26 8.52
CA LEU A 540 29.42 -17.13 9.94
C LEU A 540 30.44 -18.21 10.36
N LEU A 541 30.22 -19.46 9.98
CA LEU A 541 31.10 -20.56 10.35
C LEU A 541 32.50 -20.38 9.72
N VAL A 542 32.58 -20.07 8.42
CA VAL A 542 33.86 -20.02 7.68
C VAL A 542 34.59 -18.68 7.81
N GLU A 543 33.91 -17.55 7.63
CA GLU A 543 34.55 -16.23 7.63
C GLU A 543 34.82 -15.74 9.05
N VAL A 544 33.90 -16.02 9.99
CA VAL A 544 33.94 -15.47 11.34
C VAL A 544 34.54 -16.46 12.34
N ILE A 545 33.97 -17.66 12.51
CA ILE A 545 34.40 -18.59 13.55
C ILE A 545 35.75 -19.23 13.18
N ASP A 546 35.82 -19.95 12.05
CA ASP A 546 37.04 -20.59 11.55
C ASP A 546 38.17 -19.56 11.41
N GLY A 547 37.88 -18.40 10.79
CA GLY A 547 38.84 -17.31 10.66
C GLY A 547 39.28 -16.66 11.99
N SER A 548 38.49 -16.72 13.06
CA SER A 548 38.91 -16.21 14.38
C SER A 548 39.75 -17.21 15.16
N ILE A 549 39.47 -18.50 15.02
CA ILE A 549 40.24 -19.56 15.67
C ILE A 549 41.59 -19.74 14.97
N VAL A 550 41.65 -19.67 13.64
CA VAL A 550 42.94 -19.64 12.91
C VAL A 550 43.79 -18.47 13.39
N ARG A 551 43.21 -17.26 13.52
CA ARG A 551 43.94 -16.11 14.07
C ARG A 551 44.44 -16.34 15.50
N LEU A 552 43.65 -17.00 16.35
CA LEU A 552 44.08 -17.37 17.71
C LEU A 552 45.30 -18.30 17.68
N VAL A 553 45.27 -19.32 16.82
CA VAL A 553 46.37 -20.28 16.61
C VAL A 553 47.62 -19.58 16.06
N ASP A 554 47.46 -18.71 15.06
CA ASP A 554 48.56 -17.99 14.40
C ASP A 554 49.22 -16.91 15.27
N THR A 555 48.45 -16.28 16.18
CA THR A 555 48.97 -15.18 17.03
C THR A 555 50.12 -15.66 17.92
N GLY A 556 50.16 -16.94 18.25
CA GLY A 556 51.17 -17.52 19.14
C GLY A 556 50.95 -17.09 20.60
N GLY A 557 51.03 -18.04 21.52
CA GLY A 557 50.80 -17.77 22.96
C GLY A 557 50.08 -18.88 23.70
N LEU A 558 49.52 -19.87 22.99
CA LEU A 558 48.95 -21.07 23.59
C LEU A 558 50.07 -22.01 24.04
N ASN A 559 49.96 -22.53 25.26
CA ASN A 559 50.77 -23.67 25.71
C ASN A 559 50.21 -24.99 25.15
N TRP A 560 50.96 -26.10 25.29
CA TRP A 560 50.54 -27.40 24.74
C TRP A 560 49.22 -27.91 25.33
N SER A 561 48.92 -27.63 26.60
CA SER A 561 47.66 -28.01 27.25
C SER A 561 46.48 -27.20 26.70
N GLN A 562 46.65 -25.89 26.50
CA GLN A 562 45.66 -25.04 25.86
C GLN A 562 45.45 -25.41 24.38
N ALA A 563 46.52 -25.71 23.65
CA ALA A 563 46.44 -26.19 22.27
C ALA A 563 45.68 -27.53 22.18
N MET A 564 45.87 -28.41 23.17
CA MET A 564 45.12 -29.67 23.30
C MET A 564 43.63 -29.42 23.52
N HIS A 565 43.26 -28.46 24.38
CA HIS A 565 41.86 -28.06 24.57
C HIS A 565 41.26 -27.40 23.33
N VAL A 566 42.02 -26.58 22.60
CA VAL A 566 41.54 -26.01 21.33
C VAL A 566 41.28 -27.12 20.30
N ALA A 567 42.17 -28.11 20.18
CA ALA A 567 41.95 -29.27 19.30
C ALA A 567 40.72 -30.11 19.73
N ALA A 568 40.54 -30.34 21.04
CA ALA A 568 39.35 -31.01 21.55
C ALA A 568 38.06 -30.22 21.26
N ASN A 569 38.09 -28.90 21.44
CA ASN A 569 36.96 -28.02 21.11
C ASN A 569 36.55 -28.16 19.63
N MET A 570 37.51 -28.34 18.70
CA MET A 570 37.22 -28.47 17.27
C MET A 570 36.42 -29.73 16.95
N ALA A 571 36.75 -30.85 17.58
CA ALA A 571 36.00 -32.08 17.40
C ALA A 571 34.57 -31.99 17.96
N VAL A 572 34.36 -31.22 19.03
CA VAL A 572 33.01 -30.97 19.57
C VAL A 572 32.23 -30.00 18.68
N MET A 573 32.90 -28.97 18.14
CA MET A 573 32.31 -28.02 17.20
C MET A 573 31.90 -28.67 15.88
N GLU A 574 32.57 -29.74 15.45
CA GLU A 574 32.16 -30.55 14.30
C GLU A 574 30.75 -31.12 14.48
N ARG A 575 30.45 -31.70 15.64
CA ARG A 575 29.10 -32.18 15.98
C ARG A 575 28.09 -31.05 16.14
N ALA A 576 28.53 -29.92 16.71
CA ALA A 576 27.66 -28.75 16.86
C ALA A 576 27.21 -28.17 15.50
N CYS A 577 28.02 -28.29 14.45
CA CYS A 577 27.66 -27.81 13.11
C CYS A 577 26.41 -28.52 12.56
N ASP A 578 26.27 -29.83 12.76
CA ASP A 578 25.08 -30.57 12.34
C ASP A 578 23.82 -30.07 13.05
N PHE A 579 23.94 -29.78 14.35
CA PHE A 579 22.87 -29.14 15.13
C PHE A 579 22.51 -27.76 14.56
N PHE A 580 23.48 -26.93 14.18
CA PHE A 580 23.20 -25.59 13.63
C PHE A 580 22.37 -25.65 12.34
N TYR A 581 22.72 -26.54 11.40
CA TYR A 581 21.97 -26.73 10.16
C TYR A 581 20.57 -27.29 10.42
N LEU A 582 20.44 -28.25 11.34
CA LEU A 582 19.16 -28.80 11.74
C LEU A 582 18.26 -27.73 12.39
N HIS A 583 18.83 -26.93 13.28
CA HIS A 583 18.12 -25.86 13.98
C HIS A 583 17.66 -24.76 13.00
N ALA A 584 18.53 -24.36 12.06
CA ALA A 584 18.17 -23.43 11.00
C ALA A 584 17.02 -23.97 10.12
N ALA A 585 17.03 -25.26 9.80
CA ALA A 585 15.95 -25.90 9.03
C ALA A 585 14.63 -25.94 9.81
N GLN A 586 14.68 -26.30 11.09
CA GLN A 586 13.53 -26.34 11.99
C GLN A 586 12.86 -24.96 12.10
N LEU A 587 13.64 -23.92 12.40
CA LEU A 587 13.11 -22.55 12.52
C LEU A 587 12.61 -21.98 11.18
N SER A 588 13.13 -22.49 10.06
CA SER A 588 12.67 -22.11 8.72
C SER A 588 11.43 -22.90 8.25
N GLY A 589 10.87 -23.79 9.07
CA GLY A 589 9.67 -24.59 8.73
C GLY A 589 9.92 -25.78 7.80
N VAL A 590 11.18 -26.21 7.61
CA VAL A 590 11.53 -27.35 6.75
C VAL A 590 11.49 -28.64 7.58
N ARG A 591 10.55 -29.55 7.26
CA ARG A 591 10.46 -30.88 7.89
C ARG A 591 11.59 -31.78 7.39
N ARG A 592 12.68 -31.82 8.16
CA ARG A 592 13.94 -32.55 7.93
C ARG A 592 14.70 -32.06 6.68
N PRO A 593 15.80 -31.32 6.83
CA PRO A 593 16.70 -31.10 5.71
C PRO A 593 17.25 -32.47 5.27
N GLY A 594 17.13 -32.81 3.98
CA GLY A 594 17.69 -34.06 3.47
C GLY A 594 19.19 -34.09 3.75
N HIS A 595 19.67 -35.12 4.48
CA HIS A 595 21.07 -35.36 4.91
C HIS A 595 22.06 -34.24 4.51
N THR A 596 22.06 -33.13 5.25
CA THR A 596 22.94 -31.98 4.97
C THR A 596 24.23 -32.08 5.77
N SER A 597 24.99 -33.15 5.59
CA SER A 597 26.43 -33.19 5.89
C SER A 597 26.92 -34.58 5.52
N SER A 598 27.57 -34.71 4.36
CA SER A 598 28.61 -35.73 4.28
C SER A 598 29.74 -35.17 5.14
N HIS A 599 30.31 -35.97 6.07
CA HIS A 599 31.51 -35.63 6.85
C HIS A 599 32.65 -34.98 6.03
N LYS A 600 32.60 -35.10 4.70
CA LYS A 600 33.50 -34.45 3.75
C LYS A 600 33.41 -32.92 3.69
N ASP A 601 32.37 -32.24 4.17
CA ASP A 601 32.19 -30.77 4.06
C ASP A 601 32.11 -30.02 5.41
N PHE A 602 32.90 -30.42 6.40
CA PHE A 602 33.06 -29.67 7.64
C PHE A 602 33.48 -28.18 7.40
N PRO A 603 32.75 -27.17 7.93
CA PRO A 603 33.07 -25.76 7.68
C PRO A 603 34.34 -25.25 8.39
N LEU A 604 34.71 -25.81 9.54
CA LEU A 604 35.84 -25.32 10.37
C LEU A 604 37.13 -26.15 10.14
N LYS A 605 37.33 -26.66 8.92
CA LYS A 605 38.49 -27.51 8.58
C LYS A 605 39.82 -26.80 8.82
N ARG A 606 39.93 -25.51 8.44
CA ARG A 606 41.21 -24.79 8.55
C ARG A 606 41.62 -24.62 10.01
N SER A 607 40.69 -24.29 10.89
CA SER A 607 40.97 -24.17 12.33
C SER A 607 41.25 -25.51 12.99
N ARG A 608 40.60 -26.60 12.54
CA ARG A 608 40.93 -27.96 12.98
C ARG A 608 42.36 -28.32 12.59
N ASP A 609 42.69 -28.22 11.31
CA ASP A 609 44.02 -28.61 10.82
C ASP A 609 45.11 -27.71 11.42
N ALA A 610 44.87 -26.40 11.55
CA ALA A 610 45.79 -25.47 12.20
C ALA A 610 46.00 -25.78 13.69
N SER A 611 44.94 -26.15 14.42
CA SER A 611 45.06 -26.48 15.85
C SER A 611 45.79 -27.80 16.09
N GLU A 612 45.56 -28.82 15.26
CA GLU A 612 46.30 -30.09 15.30
C GLU A 612 47.78 -29.89 14.94
N VAL A 613 48.10 -29.10 13.91
CA VAL A 613 49.48 -28.77 13.53
C VAL A 613 50.19 -27.99 14.63
N LEU A 614 49.54 -27.01 15.27
CA LEU A 614 50.11 -26.27 16.38
C LEU A 614 50.38 -27.19 17.57
N LEU A 615 49.42 -28.05 17.92
CA LEU A 615 49.58 -29.03 19.00
C LEU A 615 50.78 -29.94 18.72
N LEU A 616 50.83 -30.55 17.53
CA LEU A 616 51.94 -31.41 17.12
C LEU A 616 53.28 -30.67 17.23
N LYS A 617 53.37 -29.45 16.69
CA LYS A 617 54.57 -28.62 16.77
C LYS A 617 55.03 -28.37 18.21
N LEU A 618 54.10 -28.04 19.12
CA LEU A 618 54.44 -27.76 20.53
C LEU A 618 54.92 -29.02 21.27
N LEU A 619 54.33 -30.18 20.97
CA LEU A 619 54.73 -31.47 21.55
C LEU A 619 56.09 -31.91 21.00
N CYS A 620 56.31 -31.80 19.69
CA CYS A 620 57.59 -32.11 19.03
C CYS A 620 58.73 -31.22 19.55
N ASN A 621 58.50 -29.91 19.70
CA ASN A 621 59.50 -29.00 20.28
C ASN A 621 59.93 -29.40 21.69
N LYS A 622 59.03 -30.02 22.49
CA LYS A 622 59.40 -30.52 23.82
C LYS A 622 60.28 -31.75 23.75
N ILE A 623 60.04 -32.62 22.77
CA ILE A 623 60.92 -33.76 22.49
C ILE A 623 62.28 -33.29 22.01
N ASP A 624 62.32 -32.26 21.14
CA ASP A 624 63.56 -31.63 20.71
C ASP A 624 64.37 -31.12 21.92
N ASP A 625 63.72 -30.41 22.84
CA ASP A 625 64.36 -29.95 24.10
C ASP A 625 64.97 -31.14 24.88
N PHE A 626 64.25 -32.27 25.03
CA PHE A 626 64.77 -33.44 25.76
C PHE A 626 65.93 -34.11 25.03
N VAL A 627 65.84 -34.25 23.70
CA VAL A 627 66.88 -34.89 22.89
C VAL A 627 68.13 -34.02 22.85
N ASP A 628 68.00 -32.71 22.61
CA ASP A 628 69.14 -31.78 22.52
C ASP A 628 69.87 -31.63 23.87
N ASN A 629 69.14 -31.58 25.00
CA ASN A 629 69.75 -31.45 26.32
C ASN A 629 70.53 -32.72 26.74
N ASN A 630 70.16 -33.88 26.22
CA ASN A 630 70.73 -35.18 26.57
C ASN A 630 71.55 -35.81 25.43
N ALA A 631 71.75 -35.11 24.30
CA ALA A 631 72.49 -35.65 23.16
C ALA A 631 73.96 -35.98 23.50
N ASP A 632 74.55 -35.21 24.43
CA ASP A 632 75.92 -35.39 24.90
C ASP A 632 76.08 -36.53 25.93
N SER A 633 74.99 -37.03 26.52
CA SER A 633 75.04 -38.13 27.50
C SER A 633 75.09 -39.53 26.86
N ILE A 634 74.85 -39.62 25.55
CA ILE A 634 74.91 -40.88 24.80
C ILE A 634 76.38 -41.32 24.62
N ASN A 635 76.72 -42.50 25.13
CA ASN A 635 78.05 -43.08 24.96
C ASN A 635 78.18 -43.81 23.61
N TRP A 636 78.56 -43.05 22.58
CA TRP A 636 78.74 -43.55 21.21
C TRP A 636 79.86 -44.60 21.05
N MET A 637 80.80 -44.71 21.99
CA MET A 637 81.95 -45.61 21.94
C MET A 637 82.07 -46.48 23.22
N ALA A 638 80.94 -46.98 23.74
CA ALA A 638 80.92 -47.77 24.96
C ALA A 638 81.70 -49.09 24.81
N ASP A 639 82.67 -49.35 25.70
CA ASP A 639 83.48 -50.58 25.68
C ASP A 639 82.66 -51.83 26.09
N ASP A 640 81.60 -51.67 26.88
CA ASP A 640 80.63 -52.70 27.29
C ASP A 640 79.18 -52.18 27.10
N VAL A 641 78.19 -53.08 26.93
CA VAL A 641 76.77 -52.71 27.00
C VAL A 641 76.51 -52.19 28.42
N VAL A 642 76.10 -50.92 28.54
CA VAL A 642 75.79 -50.30 29.84
C VAL A 642 74.49 -50.91 30.36
N ASN A 643 74.57 -52.11 30.91
CA ASN A 643 73.53 -52.66 31.78
C ASN A 643 73.69 -51.95 33.12
N GLY A 644 72.77 -51.01 33.41
CA GLY A 644 72.67 -50.34 34.70
C GLY A 644 72.83 -51.34 35.86
N THR A 645 73.59 -50.93 36.86
CA THR A 645 73.98 -51.71 38.02
C THR A 645 72.81 -52.43 38.71
N GLY A 646 72.93 -53.76 38.86
CA GLY A 646 72.42 -54.50 40.03
C GLY A 646 71.02 -55.11 39.99
N ASN A 647 70.05 -54.54 39.27
CA ASN A 647 68.65 -55.01 39.35
C ASN A 647 67.99 -55.09 37.97
N GLY A 648 68.37 -56.04 37.10
CA GLY A 648 67.55 -56.65 36.03
C GLY A 648 66.68 -55.78 35.09
N VAL A 649 66.76 -54.46 35.13
CA VAL A 649 65.98 -53.52 34.32
C VAL A 649 66.94 -52.94 33.29
N GLU A 650 66.64 -53.20 32.01
CA GLU A 650 67.34 -52.61 30.88
C GLU A 650 67.05 -51.10 30.86
N LEU A 651 67.90 -50.30 31.51
CA LEU A 651 67.78 -48.84 31.44
C LEU A 651 68.18 -48.37 30.04
N GLY A 652 67.25 -47.77 29.31
CA GLY A 652 67.54 -47.03 28.08
C GLY A 652 68.42 -45.79 28.35
N ASN A 653 68.85 -45.12 27.29
CA ASN A 653 69.59 -43.85 27.38
C ASN A 653 68.76 -42.77 28.10
N GLU A 654 69.43 -41.78 28.70
CA GLU A 654 68.78 -40.75 29.53
C GLU A 654 67.72 -39.96 28.76
N TYR A 655 68.01 -39.56 27.51
CA TYR A 655 67.04 -38.91 26.63
C TYR A 655 65.80 -39.78 26.38
N ALA A 656 65.97 -41.09 26.18
CA ALA A 656 64.90 -42.01 25.85
C ALA A 656 63.97 -42.22 27.05
N ASN A 657 64.55 -42.28 28.26
CA ASN A 657 63.77 -42.34 29.51
C ASN A 657 62.96 -41.06 29.73
N GLU A 658 63.54 -39.87 29.49
CA GLU A 658 62.81 -38.59 29.61
C GLU A 658 61.67 -38.48 28.59
N VAL A 659 61.95 -38.84 27.32
CA VAL A 659 60.92 -38.88 26.26
C VAL A 659 59.83 -39.89 26.60
N TYR A 660 60.17 -41.08 27.10
CA TYR A 660 59.19 -42.08 27.54
C TYR A 660 58.29 -41.56 28.66
N ILE A 661 58.86 -40.98 29.73
CA ILE A 661 58.10 -40.42 30.85
C ILE A 661 57.17 -39.29 30.36
N TYR A 662 57.67 -38.45 29.45
CA TYR A 662 56.88 -37.39 28.84
C TYR A 662 55.70 -37.95 28.03
N LEU A 663 55.95 -38.95 27.16
CA LEU A 663 54.93 -39.59 26.34
C LEU A 663 53.87 -40.30 27.20
N ASP A 664 54.27 -41.01 28.26
CA ASP A 664 53.36 -41.66 29.20
C ASP A 664 52.46 -40.64 29.93
N THR A 665 53.06 -39.57 30.44
CA THR A 665 52.33 -38.46 31.08
C THR A 665 51.37 -37.76 30.09
N LEU A 666 51.81 -37.61 28.83
CA LEU A 666 51.03 -36.99 27.77
C LEU A 666 49.81 -37.85 27.42
N VAL A 667 49.95 -39.18 27.30
CA VAL A 667 48.84 -40.10 27.02
C VAL A 667 47.82 -40.08 28.13
N GLU A 668 48.27 -40.13 29.38
CA GLU A 668 47.38 -40.11 30.56
C GLU A 668 46.54 -38.83 30.59
N THR A 669 47.13 -37.70 30.18
CA THR A 669 46.43 -36.42 30.08
C THR A 669 45.52 -36.36 28.84
N ALA A 670 46.04 -36.75 27.67
CA ALA A 670 45.39 -36.58 26.38
C ALA A 670 44.16 -37.48 26.21
N LYS A 671 44.15 -38.70 26.76
CA LYS A 671 43.01 -39.62 26.68
C LYS A 671 41.73 -39.08 27.34
N HIS A 672 41.87 -38.13 28.28
CA HIS A 672 40.75 -37.49 28.97
C HIS A 672 40.25 -36.21 28.29
N ILE A 673 40.99 -35.70 27.29
CA ILE A 673 40.71 -34.41 26.64
C ILE A 673 40.42 -34.61 25.15
N LEU A 674 41.31 -35.30 24.44
CA LEU A 674 41.21 -35.50 23.00
C LEU A 674 40.33 -36.71 22.66
N PRO A 675 39.47 -36.59 21.63
CA PRO A 675 38.81 -37.75 21.03
C PRO A 675 39.81 -38.72 20.40
N ALA A 676 39.46 -40.01 20.38
CA ALA A 676 40.25 -41.08 19.79
C ALA A 676 40.86 -40.78 18.40
N PRO A 677 40.11 -40.24 17.40
CA PRO A 677 40.70 -39.96 16.08
C PRO A 677 41.78 -38.88 16.11
N VAL A 678 41.60 -37.84 16.93
CA VAL A 678 42.60 -36.75 17.07
C VAL A 678 43.82 -37.26 17.84
N LEU A 679 43.57 -38.04 18.91
CA LEU A 679 44.59 -38.68 19.71
C LEU A 679 45.52 -39.55 18.84
N LEU A 680 44.96 -40.41 17.99
CA LEU A 680 45.72 -41.26 17.08
C LEU A 680 46.61 -40.46 16.13
N ARG A 681 46.05 -39.44 15.46
CA ARG A 681 46.80 -38.59 14.51
C ARG A 681 47.96 -37.85 15.19
N VAL A 682 47.71 -37.27 16.36
CA VAL A 682 48.73 -36.52 17.12
C VAL A 682 49.85 -37.46 17.57
N PHE A 683 49.52 -38.61 18.17
CA PHE A 683 50.54 -39.56 18.63
C PHE A 683 51.31 -40.20 17.48
N TYR A 684 50.67 -40.49 16.35
CA TYR A 684 51.38 -40.93 15.15
C TYR A 684 52.44 -39.90 14.73
N GLY A 685 52.05 -38.62 14.63
CA GLY A 685 52.96 -37.54 14.28
C GLY A 685 54.12 -37.39 15.28
N VAL A 686 53.82 -37.48 16.58
CA VAL A 686 54.83 -37.42 17.64
C VAL A 686 55.80 -38.60 17.55
N LEU A 687 55.32 -39.83 17.36
CA LEU A 687 56.17 -41.02 17.22
C LEU A 687 57.01 -40.98 15.93
N SER A 688 56.47 -40.43 14.83
CA SER A 688 57.23 -40.20 13.61
C SER A 688 58.37 -39.21 13.86
N HIS A 689 58.11 -38.15 14.62
CA HIS A 689 59.14 -37.19 15.03
C HIS A 689 60.20 -37.81 15.94
N VAL A 690 59.81 -38.71 16.86
CA VAL A 690 60.77 -39.49 17.66
C VAL A 690 61.66 -40.36 16.75
N SER A 691 61.07 -41.03 15.75
CA SER A 691 61.83 -41.80 14.74
C SER A 691 62.83 -40.91 13.99
N ASP A 692 62.39 -39.72 13.56
CA ASP A 692 63.25 -38.73 12.91
C ASP A 692 64.38 -38.23 13.81
N GLN A 693 64.11 -38.00 15.10
CA GLN A 693 65.12 -37.62 16.09
C GLN A 693 66.15 -38.72 16.32
N VAL A 694 65.73 -39.99 16.43
CA VAL A 694 66.65 -41.14 16.54
C VAL A 694 67.57 -41.24 15.32
N ILE A 695 67.03 -41.06 14.11
CA ILE A 695 67.83 -40.99 12.88
C ILE A 695 68.75 -39.75 12.87
N GLY A 696 68.25 -38.61 13.37
CA GLY A 696 68.96 -37.35 13.54
C GLY A 696 70.17 -37.47 14.45
N LEU A 697 70.07 -38.22 15.55
CA LEU A 697 71.18 -38.51 16.47
C LEU A 697 72.36 -39.19 15.75
N PHE A 698 72.10 -40.16 14.88
CA PHE A 698 73.14 -40.78 14.05
C PHE A 698 73.72 -39.83 12.99
N LEU A 699 72.89 -38.94 12.45
CA LEU A 699 73.29 -37.98 11.42
C LEU A 699 74.02 -36.75 11.99
N SER A 700 73.88 -36.47 13.29
CA SER A 700 74.47 -35.31 13.96
C SER A 700 75.98 -35.17 13.74
N ASP A 701 76.44 -33.94 13.48
CA ASP A 701 77.86 -33.62 13.25
C ASP A 701 78.72 -33.79 14.52
N SER A 702 78.10 -33.81 15.71
CA SER A 702 78.77 -34.12 16.98
C SER A 702 79.24 -35.58 17.02
N VAL A 703 78.51 -36.48 16.35
CA VAL A 703 78.82 -37.91 16.30
C VAL A 703 79.74 -38.20 15.12
N LYS A 704 81.05 -38.25 15.40
CA LYS A 704 82.06 -38.59 14.38
C LYS A 704 82.21 -40.10 14.17
N ARG A 705 82.06 -40.89 15.23
CA ARG A 705 82.22 -42.34 15.24
C ARG A 705 81.30 -42.97 16.27
N PHE A 706 80.72 -44.12 15.96
CA PHE A 706 79.96 -44.93 16.91
C PHE A 706 80.17 -46.43 16.72
N ASN A 707 80.03 -47.21 17.79
CA ASN A 707 80.23 -48.66 17.78
C ASN A 707 78.94 -49.48 17.89
N ILE A 708 79.06 -50.81 17.81
CA ILE A 708 77.92 -51.74 17.87
C ILE A 708 77.18 -51.67 19.22
N ASN A 709 77.88 -51.39 20.31
CA ASN A 709 77.27 -51.28 21.64
C ASN A 709 76.36 -50.04 21.74
N ALA A 710 76.71 -48.93 21.10
CA ALA A 710 75.85 -47.76 20.98
C ALA A 710 74.58 -48.04 20.15
N VAL A 711 74.71 -48.83 19.07
CA VAL A 711 73.56 -49.28 18.27
C VAL A 711 72.64 -50.19 19.09
N ILE A 712 73.20 -51.07 19.94
CA ILE A 712 72.43 -51.91 20.86
C ILE A 712 71.70 -51.06 21.91
N GLY A 713 72.33 -50.00 22.45
CA GLY A 713 71.66 -49.06 23.35
C GLY A 713 70.45 -48.37 22.69
N ILE A 714 70.63 -47.88 21.46
CA ILE A 714 69.53 -47.28 20.69
C ILE A 714 68.46 -48.31 20.28
N ASP A 715 68.84 -49.58 20.05
CA ASP A 715 67.90 -50.68 19.84
C ASP A 715 67.00 -50.91 21.05
N VAL A 716 67.57 -50.84 22.26
CA VAL A 716 66.83 -50.89 23.52
C VAL A 716 65.88 -49.70 23.63
N ASP A 717 66.35 -48.47 23.38
CA ASP A 717 65.49 -47.27 23.39
C ASP A 717 64.31 -47.39 22.42
N LEU A 718 64.56 -47.90 21.21
CA LEU A 718 63.54 -48.06 20.19
C LEU A 718 62.51 -49.16 20.55
N ARG A 719 62.94 -50.23 21.24
CA ARG A 719 62.00 -51.23 21.78
C ARG A 719 61.10 -50.62 22.85
N HIS A 720 61.62 -49.74 23.71
CA HIS A 720 60.80 -49.04 24.71
C HIS A 720 59.73 -48.17 24.04
N PHE A 721 60.04 -47.48 22.94
CA PHE A 721 59.04 -46.73 22.17
C PHE A 721 58.04 -47.64 21.43
N GLU A 722 58.46 -48.81 20.95
CA GLU A 722 57.55 -49.80 20.34
C GLU A 722 56.60 -50.43 21.37
N ASP A 723 57.11 -50.80 22.55
CA ASP A 723 56.32 -51.33 23.66
C ASP A 723 55.30 -50.29 24.15
N PHE A 724 55.71 -49.01 24.22
CA PHE A 724 54.80 -47.90 24.48
C PHE A 724 53.71 -47.82 23.40
N THR A 725 54.08 -47.94 22.12
CA THR A 725 53.13 -47.88 20.99
C THR A 725 52.12 -49.03 21.04
N ASP A 726 52.55 -50.23 21.44
CA ASP A 726 51.65 -51.36 21.68
C ASP A 726 50.65 -51.10 22.80
N GLY A 727 51.09 -50.41 23.85
CA GLY A 727 50.25 -49.96 24.94
C GLY A 727 49.13 -49.00 24.50
N LEU A 728 49.28 -48.31 23.37
CA LEU A 728 48.27 -47.40 22.82
C LEU A 728 47.18 -48.11 22.00
N VAL A 729 47.48 -49.28 21.40
CA VAL A 729 46.54 -49.99 20.50
C VAL A 729 45.18 -50.30 21.15
N PRO A 730 45.09 -50.73 22.43
CA PRO A 730 43.82 -50.96 23.11
C PRO A 730 42.91 -49.72 23.21
N LEU A 731 43.48 -48.50 23.23
CA LEU A 731 42.71 -47.25 23.32
C LEU A 731 41.93 -46.94 22.04
N PHE A 732 42.26 -47.59 20.92
CA PHE A 732 41.66 -47.37 19.61
C PHE A 732 40.79 -48.55 19.13
N ALA A 733 40.72 -49.63 19.89
CA ALA A 733 40.06 -50.89 19.50
C ALA A 733 38.55 -50.77 19.28
N ASP A 734 37.89 -49.80 19.91
CA ASP A 734 36.44 -49.60 19.84
C ASP A 734 35.97 -48.91 18.53
N ASN A 735 36.89 -48.41 17.67
CA ASN A 735 36.54 -47.72 16.41
C ASN A 735 37.26 -48.34 15.18
N PRO A 736 36.88 -49.56 14.76
CA PRO A 736 37.57 -50.31 13.69
C PRO A 736 37.41 -49.70 12.28
N ASP A 737 36.32 -48.97 12.00
CA ASP A 737 36.06 -48.38 10.69
C ASP A 737 37.02 -47.21 10.35
N GLU A 738 37.63 -46.56 11.34
CA GLU A 738 38.58 -45.45 11.14
C GLU A 738 40.06 -45.92 11.09
N LEU A 739 40.38 -47.06 11.70
CA LEU A 739 41.67 -47.77 11.54
C LEU A 739 41.86 -48.33 10.12
N SER A 740 40.77 -48.50 9.37
CA SER A 740 40.77 -49.11 8.04
C SER A 740 41.40 -48.23 6.95
N GLY A 741 41.68 -46.95 7.24
CA GLY A 741 42.19 -45.97 6.26
C GLY A 741 43.48 -45.23 6.66
N GLY A 742 44.07 -45.49 7.83
CA GLY A 742 45.17 -44.66 8.35
C GLY A 742 46.20 -45.44 9.15
N GLU A 743 47.43 -45.37 8.67
CA GLU A 743 48.73 -45.63 9.31
C GLU A 743 48.70 -46.28 10.71
N GLU A 744 49.05 -47.57 10.80
CA GLU A 744 49.27 -48.24 12.09
C GLU A 744 50.28 -47.43 12.92
N PRO A 745 50.06 -47.21 14.22
CA PRO A 745 50.96 -46.37 15.03
C PRO A 745 52.39 -46.93 15.07
N ARG A 746 52.55 -48.26 14.99
CA ARG A 746 53.85 -48.92 14.79
C ARG A 746 54.57 -48.50 13.51
N SER A 747 53.83 -48.13 12.46
CA SER A 747 54.43 -47.73 11.18
C SER A 747 55.22 -46.42 11.30
N ALA A 748 54.94 -45.57 12.30
CA ALA A 748 55.67 -44.33 12.55
C ALA A 748 57.16 -44.56 12.89
N LEU A 749 57.47 -45.65 13.61
CA LEU A 749 58.84 -45.98 14.05
C LEU A 749 59.64 -46.81 13.02
N THR A 750 59.05 -47.10 11.85
CA THR A 750 59.63 -48.05 10.90
C THR A 750 60.96 -47.59 10.31
N GLU A 751 61.17 -46.28 10.07
CA GLU A 751 62.44 -45.79 9.53
C GLU A 751 63.59 -46.03 10.50
N ALA A 752 63.45 -45.62 11.77
CA ALA A 752 64.43 -45.89 12.82
C ALA A 752 64.68 -47.40 13.00
N ARG A 753 63.63 -48.21 13.03
CA ARG A 753 63.73 -49.67 13.18
C ARG A 753 64.48 -50.33 12.04
N GLN A 754 64.19 -49.92 10.80
CA GLN A 754 64.89 -50.43 9.61
C GLN A 754 66.37 -50.03 9.62
N MET A 755 66.70 -48.82 10.06
CA MET A 755 68.09 -48.34 10.16
C MET A 755 68.88 -49.15 11.19
N VAL A 756 68.33 -49.33 12.40
CA VAL A 756 68.95 -50.16 13.45
C VAL A 756 69.11 -51.61 12.97
N ASN A 757 68.08 -52.19 12.34
CA ASN A 757 68.15 -53.55 11.78
C ASN A 757 69.25 -53.68 10.70
N LEU A 758 69.47 -52.65 9.88
CA LEU A 758 70.54 -52.62 8.88
C LEU A 758 71.93 -52.59 9.55
N LEU A 759 72.11 -51.74 10.56
CA LEU A 759 73.36 -51.63 11.33
C LEU A 759 73.66 -52.89 12.16
N MET A 760 72.62 -53.58 12.63
CA MET A 760 72.73 -54.84 13.37
C MET A 760 72.93 -56.06 12.46
N SER A 761 72.48 -56.00 11.20
CA SER A 761 72.54 -57.12 10.23
C SER A 761 73.94 -57.69 10.03
N ASN A 762 74.02 -59.02 9.94
CA ASN A 762 75.25 -59.73 9.57
C ASN A 762 75.57 -59.62 8.06
N ASN A 763 74.57 -59.27 7.23
CA ASN A 763 74.69 -59.17 5.77
C ASN A 763 74.10 -57.82 5.29
N PRO A 764 74.82 -56.70 5.48
CA PRO A 764 74.32 -55.37 5.10
C PRO A 764 74.20 -55.18 3.57
N GLU A 765 74.91 -55.97 2.75
CA GLU A 765 74.82 -55.93 1.28
C GLU A 765 73.42 -56.25 0.73
N ASN A 766 72.57 -56.93 1.52
CA ASN A 766 71.20 -57.26 1.15
C ASN A 766 70.33 -56.02 0.90
N PHE A 767 70.73 -54.85 1.41
CA PHE A 767 70.07 -53.57 1.12
C PHE A 767 70.12 -53.18 -0.36
N LEU A 768 71.13 -53.64 -1.11
CA LEU A 768 71.25 -53.39 -2.55
C LEU A 768 70.31 -54.26 -3.39
N ASN A 769 69.69 -55.28 -2.80
CA ASN A 769 68.72 -56.12 -3.49
C ASN A 769 67.34 -55.42 -3.50
N PRO A 770 66.78 -55.08 -4.67
CA PRO A 770 65.53 -54.32 -4.76
C PRO A 770 64.36 -55.02 -4.06
N VAL A 771 64.30 -56.35 -4.12
CA VAL A 771 63.21 -57.14 -3.49
C VAL A 771 63.31 -57.14 -1.97
N ILE A 772 64.54 -57.24 -1.43
CA ILE A 772 64.75 -57.23 0.02
C ILE A 772 64.57 -55.81 0.57
N ARG A 773 65.00 -54.79 -0.19
CA ARG A 773 64.79 -53.39 0.16
C ARG A 773 63.31 -53.05 0.22
N GLU A 774 62.53 -53.41 -0.80
CA GLU A 774 61.08 -53.15 -0.82
C GLU A 774 60.35 -53.85 0.33
N ARG A 775 60.82 -55.03 0.76
CA ARG A 775 60.21 -55.78 1.86
C ARG A 775 60.64 -55.36 3.26
N SER A 776 61.90 -54.97 3.45
CA SER A 776 62.51 -54.84 4.80
C SER A 776 63.19 -53.51 5.07
N TYR A 777 63.43 -52.68 4.04
CA TYR A 777 64.15 -51.41 4.17
C TYR A 777 63.52 -50.30 3.29
N ASN A 778 62.19 -50.35 3.11
CA ASN A 778 61.47 -49.51 2.16
C ASN A 778 61.42 -48.03 2.54
N LYS A 779 61.61 -47.69 3.81
CA LYS A 779 61.59 -46.32 4.32
C LYS A 779 62.97 -45.66 4.36
N LEU A 780 64.05 -46.42 4.13
CA LEU A 780 65.41 -45.90 4.21
C LEU A 780 65.87 -45.20 2.92
N ASP A 781 66.35 -43.96 3.06
CA ASP A 781 67.01 -43.23 1.98
C ASP A 781 68.48 -43.66 1.83
N TYR A 782 68.93 -43.76 0.58
CA TYR A 782 70.31 -44.11 0.23
C TYR A 782 71.33 -43.15 0.84
N LYS A 783 71.05 -41.84 0.84
CA LYS A 783 71.98 -40.82 1.37
C LYS A 783 72.13 -40.92 2.88
N LYS A 784 71.01 -41.03 3.61
CA LYS A 784 71.00 -41.22 5.08
C LYS A 784 71.80 -42.48 5.47
N VAL A 785 71.55 -43.60 4.77
CA VAL A 785 72.25 -44.88 5.02
C VAL A 785 73.77 -44.75 4.82
N VAL A 786 74.23 -44.08 3.77
CA VAL A 786 75.66 -43.85 3.52
C VAL A 786 76.28 -43.02 4.65
N SER A 787 75.70 -41.85 4.95
CA SER A 787 76.23 -40.93 5.96
C SER A 787 76.32 -41.56 7.36
N ILE A 788 75.32 -42.37 7.73
CA ILE A 788 75.30 -43.07 9.03
C ILE A 788 76.31 -44.23 9.04
N SER A 789 76.34 -45.05 7.98
CA SER A 789 77.23 -46.20 7.90
C SER A 789 78.71 -45.79 7.85
N GLU A 790 79.03 -44.61 7.32
CA GLU A 790 80.39 -44.05 7.32
C GLU A 790 80.94 -43.74 8.72
N LYS A 791 80.05 -43.44 9.67
CA LYS A 791 80.41 -43.13 11.06
C LYS A 791 80.54 -44.42 11.91
N PHE A 792 80.00 -45.55 11.45
CA PHE A 792 80.07 -46.82 12.19
C PHE A 792 81.50 -47.39 12.24
N ARG A 793 82.02 -47.66 13.44
CA ARG A 793 83.35 -48.25 13.69
C ARG A 793 83.23 -49.37 14.72
N ASP A 794 83.67 -50.57 14.36
CA ASP A 794 83.69 -51.70 15.28
C ASP A 794 84.79 -51.53 16.34
N SER A 795 84.57 -51.96 17.59
CA SER A 795 85.45 -51.69 18.76
C SER A 795 86.89 -52.22 18.64
N SER A 796 87.22 -52.88 17.51
CA SER A 796 88.55 -53.42 17.18
C SER A 796 89.50 -52.41 16.50
N ASP A 797 89.05 -51.19 16.18
CA ASP A 797 89.88 -50.17 15.47
C ASP A 797 90.88 -49.39 16.35
N ARG A 798 91.30 -49.92 17.52
CA ARG A 798 92.45 -49.38 18.28
C ARG A 798 93.77 -49.71 17.57
N LEU A 799 94.17 -48.85 16.63
CA LEU A 799 95.44 -48.93 15.90
C LEU A 799 96.57 -48.12 16.60
N PHE A 800 97.24 -48.69 17.62
CA PHE A 800 98.71 -48.68 17.89
C PHE A 800 99.07 -49.24 19.30
N GLY A 801 100.18 -49.98 19.42
CA GLY A 801 100.59 -50.88 20.53
C GLY A 801 100.73 -50.27 21.93
N THR A 802 100.82 -51.04 23.02
CA THR A 802 101.90 -52.01 23.33
C THR A 802 101.51 -52.88 24.55
N PHE A 803 102.01 -54.13 24.58
CA PHE A 803 101.98 -55.11 25.69
C PHE A 803 100.62 -55.70 26.14
N SER A 804 100.35 -56.89 25.62
CA SER A 804 99.46 -57.89 26.22
C SER A 804 100.06 -58.48 27.50
N THR A 805 99.30 -58.44 28.60
CA THR A 805 99.34 -59.43 29.68
C THR A 805 97.94 -59.77 30.16
N ILE A 806 97.44 -60.91 29.67
CA ILE A 806 96.78 -62.02 30.40
C ILE A 806 95.70 -61.63 31.44
N GLY A 807 94.44 -62.03 31.16
CA GLY A 807 93.42 -62.21 32.19
C GLY A 807 91.98 -62.25 31.69
N THR A 808 91.52 -63.40 31.18
CA THR A 808 90.12 -63.90 31.22
C THR A 808 88.95 -62.89 31.20
N ARG A 809 88.26 -62.78 30.06
CA ARG A 809 86.77 -62.74 29.96
C ARG A 809 86.33 -63.07 28.54
N ARG A 810 85.45 -64.07 28.39
CA ARG A 810 84.78 -64.44 27.14
C ARG A 810 83.77 -63.32 26.82
N GLY A 811 84.05 -62.54 25.78
CA GLY A 811 83.10 -61.68 25.08
C GLY A 811 83.24 -61.96 23.57
N GLU A 812 82.13 -61.95 22.85
CA GLU A 812 82.02 -62.37 21.45
C GLU A 812 83.04 -61.69 20.52
N LYS A 813 83.64 -62.50 19.65
CA LYS A 813 84.60 -62.04 18.65
C LYS A 813 83.90 -61.19 17.60
N ALA A 814 84.41 -59.98 17.34
CA ALA A 814 84.03 -59.14 16.21
C ALA A 814 84.02 -59.93 14.89
N ASN A 815 82.99 -59.73 14.06
CA ASN A 815 82.72 -60.53 12.87
C ASN A 815 83.31 -59.84 11.60
N PRO A 816 84.48 -60.25 11.08
CA PRO A 816 85.19 -59.54 10.00
C PRO A 816 84.44 -59.52 8.65
N SER A 817 83.46 -60.41 8.47
CA SER A 817 82.55 -60.44 7.30
C SER A 817 81.59 -59.25 7.27
N LYS A 818 81.06 -58.84 8.43
CA LYS A 818 80.12 -57.72 8.58
C LYS A 818 80.77 -56.39 8.18
N ARG A 819 82.02 -56.16 8.62
CA ARG A 819 82.81 -54.96 8.27
C ARG A 819 83.04 -54.85 6.76
N LYS A 820 83.48 -55.95 6.11
CA LYS A 820 83.68 -55.97 4.65
C LYS A 820 82.37 -55.74 3.89
N GLY A 821 81.26 -56.30 4.37
CA GLY A 821 79.94 -56.08 3.78
C GLY A 821 79.46 -54.63 3.89
N LEU A 822 79.72 -53.94 5.01
CA LEU A 822 79.33 -52.54 5.18
C LEU A 822 80.21 -51.60 4.35
N GLU A 823 81.52 -51.86 4.27
CA GLU A 823 82.45 -51.10 3.41
C GLU A 823 82.13 -51.29 1.91
N SER A 824 81.75 -52.51 1.51
CA SER A 824 81.25 -52.84 0.17
C SER A 824 79.93 -52.11 -0.15
N LEU A 825 79.00 -52.09 0.82
CA LEU A 825 77.74 -51.35 0.71
C LEU A 825 77.97 -49.85 0.53
N ILE A 826 78.79 -49.21 1.38
CA ILE A 826 79.10 -47.78 1.30
C ILE A 826 79.71 -47.43 -0.05
N LYS A 827 80.67 -48.23 -0.53
CA LYS A 827 81.32 -47.99 -1.83
C LYS A 827 80.32 -48.06 -2.98
N ARG A 828 79.49 -49.10 -3.03
CA ARG A 828 78.48 -49.26 -4.09
C ARG A 828 77.39 -48.20 -4.05
N LEU A 829 77.00 -47.75 -2.86
CA LEU A 829 75.99 -46.69 -2.73
C LEU A 829 76.52 -45.32 -3.12
N LYS A 830 77.81 -45.04 -2.92
CA LYS A 830 78.47 -43.82 -3.43
C LYS A 830 78.65 -43.81 -4.95
N ASP A 831 78.79 -44.98 -5.56
CA ASP A 831 78.87 -45.10 -7.01
C ASP A 831 77.49 -44.90 -7.70
N VAL A 832 76.39 -44.96 -6.92
CA VAL A 832 74.99 -44.88 -7.39
C VAL A 832 74.30 -43.57 -6.97
N SER A 833 74.78 -42.88 -5.94
CA SER A 833 74.37 -41.53 -5.51
C SER A 833 75.11 -40.45 -6.29
#